data_AF-A0A8H7IWN6-F1
#
_entry.id   AF-A0A8H7IWN6-F1
#
_cell.length_a   1.000
_cell.length_b   1.000
_cell.length_c   1.000
_cell.angle_alpha   90.00
_cell.angle_beta   90.00
_cell.angle_gamma   90.00
#
_symmetry.space_group_name_H-M   'P 1'
#
loop_
_entity.id
_entity.type
_entity.pdbx_description
1 polymer ?
#
loop_
_entity_poly.entity_id
_entity_poly.type
_entity_poly.pdbx_seq_one_letter_code
_entity_poly.pdbx_strand_id
1 'polypeptide(L)'
;MRTSIAASAAFSSLLALTQAFYIPGFSYKSYRDGETIPLLVNKIYSDYSELQYAFSELPFVCPPTGRVRAGHFTSGSSITLNLGEVLRGDRIVVSDYELVMGNDEEARYLCSQTIDLESIRRAKELIRDGYIAEWIVDNLPGASSFQTTDKSRKYYAAGFKIGEEATPALGGPTEYLLNNHVTLVIRYHRAPGKDGDKGKKVIVGFEVFPKSITASGREESGLPARIEGEHEPLILVPQANGTNSTDTENQPTTLTIPYTYSVYWREDDRLEWHNRWNMYFVAQDDNANVHWLAIINSLVICGLLTAVVSVILTRTIRGDIRGHHDLGIKTKSGRLSSSPKREKKSLLGPVADLDTDDLSSDEEEIEDTTGWKLLHGDVFRAPAYGGLLAALVGSGMQLLYMAFGLLALSTLGVLNPSFRGGYVSVGVGLFVFAGIFSGYFSARTYKTFGGQMWQKNVIVTASLVPGLLFATVFILNLFVWVQASSTALPFGTLIALIMLWLFVQLPLVYIGSWFGYERMGAYTHPIRANVIPRQIPDQRWYLKSGQKLLVAGFVPFIVIFVELMFVVKSLWVDKTTYYYAFGFTGVVSVLLAVTVIEVTLVATYFLLCSENYHWWWHSFAIGGSSSVWVYGYLVYCYFTKLHIAGFVSSVLFFAYSFIACAVYALLTGTVGFLAAYIFVRNIYGAIKVD
;
A
#
# COMPACT_ATOMS: atom_id res chain seq x y z
N MET A 1 -32.24 38.45 8.26
CA MET A 1 -32.97 37.73 7.18
C MET A 1 -32.41 38.02 5.78
N ARG A 2 -32.21 39.28 5.37
CA ARG A 2 -31.62 39.63 4.04
C ARG A 2 -30.19 39.12 3.79
N THR A 3 -29.35 39.01 4.83
CA THR A 3 -27.98 38.48 4.74
C THR A 3 -27.93 36.97 4.50
N SER A 4 -28.91 36.22 5.00
CA SER A 4 -28.99 34.76 4.84
C SER A 4 -29.43 34.36 3.43
N ILE A 5 -30.25 35.18 2.78
CA ILE A 5 -30.73 34.96 1.42
C ILE A 5 -29.61 35.26 0.41
N ALA A 6 -28.82 36.30 0.64
CA ALA A 6 -27.66 36.62 -0.20
C ALA A 6 -26.57 35.53 -0.11
N ALA A 7 -26.31 34.99 1.09
CA ALA A 7 -25.38 33.86 1.27
C ALA A 7 -25.87 32.58 0.60
N SER A 8 -27.18 32.30 0.65
CA SER A 8 -27.78 31.13 0.00
C SER A 8 -27.82 31.27 -1.52
N ALA A 9 -28.04 32.47 -2.04
CA ALA A 9 -27.99 32.77 -3.46
C ALA A 9 -26.55 32.70 -4.01
N ALA A 10 -25.56 33.17 -3.24
CA ALA A 10 -24.13 33.03 -3.58
C ALA A 10 -23.67 31.57 -3.55
N PHE A 11 -24.16 30.77 -2.60
CA PHE A 11 -23.88 29.32 -2.55
C PHE A 11 -24.54 28.58 -3.72
N SER A 12 -25.76 28.99 -4.11
CA SER A 12 -26.48 28.43 -5.25
C SER A 12 -25.89 28.86 -6.60
N SER A 13 -25.33 30.06 -6.71
CA SER A 13 -24.62 30.50 -7.91
C SER A 13 -23.22 29.88 -8.05
N LEU A 14 -22.56 29.52 -6.93
CA LEU A 14 -21.36 28.67 -6.96
C LEU A 14 -21.68 27.25 -7.46
N LEU A 15 -22.84 26.68 -7.10
CA LEU A 15 -23.31 25.39 -7.60
C LEU A 15 -23.67 25.43 -9.10
N ALA A 16 -24.08 26.57 -9.66
CA ALA A 16 -24.38 26.71 -11.09
C ALA A 16 -23.11 26.83 -11.97
N LEU A 17 -21.94 27.10 -11.38
CA LEU A 17 -20.64 27.12 -12.07
C LEU A 17 -19.94 25.76 -12.09
N THR A 18 -20.53 24.71 -11.50
CA THR A 18 -20.01 23.35 -11.66
C THR A 18 -20.38 22.86 -13.05
N GLN A 19 -19.47 23.06 -14.02
CA GLN A 19 -19.38 22.15 -15.16
C GLN A 19 -19.44 20.73 -14.60
N ALA A 20 -20.36 19.90 -15.10
CA ALA A 20 -20.54 18.53 -14.65
C ALA A 20 -19.16 17.85 -14.60
N PHE A 21 -18.67 17.62 -13.38
CA PHE A 21 -17.32 17.12 -13.17
C PHE A 21 -17.29 15.67 -13.68
N TYR A 22 -16.62 15.44 -14.80
CA TYR A 22 -16.38 14.08 -15.28
C TYR A 22 -15.43 13.40 -14.31
N ILE A 23 -15.95 12.47 -13.52
CA ILE A 23 -15.15 11.57 -12.70
C ILE A 23 -14.92 10.31 -13.54
N PRO A 24 -13.68 10.06 -14.01
CA PRO A 24 -13.36 8.83 -14.74
C PRO A 24 -13.79 7.60 -13.92
N GLY A 25 -14.62 6.74 -14.53
CA GLY A 25 -15.17 5.54 -13.88
C GLY A 25 -16.59 5.67 -13.32
N PHE A 26 -17.12 6.89 -13.18
CA PHE A 26 -18.51 7.12 -12.74
C PHE A 26 -19.44 7.59 -13.86
N SER A 27 -18.90 8.27 -14.87
CA SER A 27 -19.63 8.68 -16.07
C SER A 27 -19.02 8.03 -17.30
N TYR A 28 -19.86 7.61 -18.25
CA TYR A 28 -19.40 7.12 -19.54
C TYR A 28 -19.22 8.27 -20.52
N LYS A 29 -18.26 8.12 -21.44
CA LYS A 29 -18.16 8.95 -22.64
C LYS A 29 -18.78 8.18 -23.80
N SER A 30 -19.74 8.82 -24.48
CA SER A 30 -20.43 8.23 -25.63
C SER A 30 -19.90 8.83 -26.93
N TYR A 31 -19.67 7.97 -27.92
CA TYR A 31 -19.06 8.31 -29.21
C TYR A 31 -20.07 8.08 -30.34
N ARG A 32 -20.01 8.93 -31.37
CA ARG A 32 -20.76 8.75 -32.62
C ARG A 32 -19.91 8.03 -33.66
N ASP A 33 -20.56 7.40 -34.63
CA ASP A 33 -19.85 6.85 -35.79
C ASP A 33 -19.13 7.96 -36.56
N GLY A 34 -17.88 7.69 -36.97
CA GLY A 34 -17.00 8.67 -37.60
C GLY A 34 -16.31 9.64 -36.62
N GLU A 35 -16.58 9.58 -35.32
CA GLU A 35 -15.87 10.39 -34.32
C GLU A 35 -14.46 9.86 -34.06
N THR A 36 -13.49 10.78 -33.95
CA THR A 36 -12.09 10.44 -33.66
C THR A 36 -11.87 10.21 -32.17
N ILE A 37 -11.18 9.13 -31.84
CA ILE A 37 -10.86 8.73 -30.47
C ILE A 37 -9.33 8.81 -30.29
N PRO A 38 -8.83 9.59 -29.32
CA PRO A 38 -7.40 9.70 -29.08
C PRO A 38 -6.88 8.41 -28.44
N LEU A 39 -5.84 7.82 -29.03
CA LEU A 39 -5.02 6.80 -28.40
C LEU A 39 -3.90 7.47 -27.61
N LEU A 40 -3.77 7.12 -26.35
CA LEU A 40 -2.79 7.69 -25.44
C LEU A 40 -1.69 6.68 -25.16
N VAL A 41 -0.44 7.11 -25.24
CA VAL A 41 0.72 6.29 -24.86
C VAL A 41 1.22 6.75 -23.49
N ASN A 42 1.61 5.83 -22.62
CA ASN A 42 2.07 6.16 -21.27
C ASN A 42 3.57 5.83 -21.09
N LYS A 43 3.84 4.59 -20.68
CA LYS A 43 5.18 4.16 -20.29
C LYS A 43 5.41 2.69 -20.63
N ILE A 44 6.66 2.30 -20.56
CA ILE A 44 7.08 0.90 -20.55
C ILE A 44 7.50 0.51 -19.13
N TYR A 45 7.20 -0.73 -18.76
CA TYR A 45 7.60 -1.32 -17.48
C TYR A 45 8.02 -2.77 -17.69
N SER A 46 8.75 -3.34 -16.74
CA SER A 46 9.26 -4.70 -16.80
C SER A 46 9.02 -5.41 -15.46
N ASP A 47 8.84 -6.73 -15.51
CA ASP A 47 8.78 -7.58 -14.31
C ASP A 47 10.19 -7.86 -13.74
N TYR A 48 11.24 -7.66 -14.55
CA TYR A 48 12.65 -7.84 -14.16
C TYR A 48 13.31 -6.55 -13.63
N SER A 49 12.70 -5.39 -13.83
CA SER A 49 13.26 -4.08 -13.43
C SER A 49 12.20 -3.17 -12.81
N GLU A 50 12.60 -2.37 -11.81
CA GLU A 50 11.73 -1.35 -11.22
C GLU A 50 11.76 -0.01 -11.98
N LEU A 51 12.68 0.13 -12.94
CA LEU A 51 12.79 1.32 -13.76
C LEU A 51 11.72 1.30 -14.86
N GLN A 52 11.04 2.43 -15.02
CA GLN A 52 10.07 2.65 -16.09
C GLN A 52 10.60 3.72 -17.04
N TYR A 53 10.18 3.71 -18.30
CA TYR A 53 10.57 4.72 -19.27
C TYR A 53 9.35 5.22 -20.04
N ALA A 54 9.35 6.49 -20.45
CA ALA A 54 8.26 7.02 -21.25
C ALA A 54 8.28 6.37 -22.64
N PHE A 55 7.13 5.88 -23.12
CA PHE A 55 7.07 5.18 -24.40
C PHE A 55 7.44 6.10 -25.58
N SER A 56 7.02 7.36 -25.52
CA SER A 56 7.28 8.36 -26.57
C SER A 56 8.73 8.86 -26.63
N GLU A 57 9.54 8.61 -25.60
CA GLU A 57 10.94 9.05 -25.52
C GLU A 57 11.92 7.94 -25.95
N LEU A 58 11.41 6.76 -26.33
CA LEU A 58 12.25 5.66 -26.79
C LEU A 58 12.81 5.96 -28.19
N PRO A 59 14.13 5.75 -28.41
CA PRO A 59 14.79 6.24 -29.61
C PRO A 59 14.40 5.47 -30.89
N PHE A 60 13.82 4.28 -30.75
CA PHE A 60 13.37 3.45 -31.87
C PHE A 60 11.88 3.60 -32.17
N VAL A 61 11.11 4.32 -31.37
CA VAL A 61 9.67 4.55 -31.59
C VAL A 61 9.47 5.81 -32.44
N CYS A 62 8.38 5.87 -33.20
CA CYS A 62 7.98 7.06 -33.94
C CYS A 62 7.81 8.27 -33.00
N PRO A 63 8.54 9.38 -33.20
CA PRO A 63 8.31 10.60 -32.46
C PRO A 63 6.96 11.23 -32.86
N PRO A 64 6.25 11.88 -31.93
CA PRO A 64 4.99 12.54 -32.24
C PRO A 64 5.20 13.69 -33.23
N THR A 65 4.38 13.72 -34.29
CA THR A 65 4.51 14.67 -35.41
C THR A 65 4.06 16.10 -35.08
N GLY A 66 3.47 16.35 -33.90
CA GLY A 66 3.02 17.69 -33.49
C GLY A 66 1.80 18.22 -34.24
N ARG A 67 1.17 17.40 -35.10
CA ARG A 67 0.01 17.80 -35.90
C ARG A 67 -1.23 18.01 -35.02
N VAL A 68 -1.98 19.07 -35.29
CA VAL A 68 -3.31 19.30 -34.70
C VAL A 68 -4.27 18.30 -35.33
N ARG A 69 -4.89 17.45 -34.52
CA ARG A 69 -5.83 16.43 -34.99
C ARG A 69 -7.26 16.78 -34.61
N ALA A 70 -8.22 16.21 -35.35
CA ALA A 70 -9.64 16.41 -35.09
C ALA A 70 -9.99 15.99 -33.65
N GLY A 71 -10.55 16.92 -32.87
CA GLY A 71 -10.90 16.69 -31.46
C GLY A 71 -10.11 17.50 -30.42
N HIS A 72 -9.56 18.67 -30.77
CA HIS A 72 -8.82 19.60 -29.88
C HIS A 72 -7.46 19.11 -29.33
N PHE A 73 -7.04 17.88 -29.61
CA PHE A 73 -5.76 17.35 -29.14
C PHE A 73 -4.67 17.44 -30.20
N THR A 74 -3.50 17.94 -29.82
CA THR A 74 -2.30 17.93 -30.65
C THR A 74 -1.49 16.68 -30.38
N SER A 75 -0.98 16.05 -31.44
CA SER A 75 -0.04 14.93 -31.29
C SER A 75 1.18 15.37 -30.46
N GLY A 76 1.60 14.56 -29.50
CA GLY A 76 2.70 14.91 -28.59
C GLY A 76 2.32 15.80 -27.41
N SER A 77 1.06 16.26 -27.30
CA SER A 77 0.62 16.97 -26.10
C SER A 77 0.55 16.04 -24.89
N SER A 78 1.14 16.49 -23.78
CA SER A 78 1.02 15.83 -22.48
C SER A 78 -0.33 16.14 -21.86
N ILE A 79 -1.01 15.12 -21.35
CA ILE A 79 -2.27 15.30 -20.61
C ILE A 79 -1.94 15.80 -19.20
N THR A 80 -2.81 16.64 -18.64
CA THR A 80 -2.70 17.08 -17.24
C THR A 80 -2.91 15.89 -16.32
N LEU A 81 -1.86 15.50 -15.60
CA LEU A 81 -1.88 14.36 -14.67
C LEU A 81 -2.27 14.82 -13.26
N ASN A 82 -2.98 13.95 -12.54
CA ASN A 82 -3.19 14.13 -11.11
C ASN A 82 -1.92 13.76 -10.31
N LEU A 83 -1.86 14.17 -9.04
CA LEU A 83 -0.66 13.95 -8.20
C LEU A 83 -0.26 12.47 -8.14
N GLY A 84 -1.23 11.57 -8.05
CA GLY A 84 -1.00 10.14 -7.97
C GLY A 84 -0.50 9.52 -9.28
N GLU A 85 -0.95 10.01 -10.44
CA GLU A 85 -0.39 9.64 -11.75
C GLU A 85 1.07 10.08 -11.86
N VAL A 86 1.39 11.30 -11.41
CA VAL A 86 2.77 11.80 -11.36
C VAL A 86 3.63 10.94 -10.42
N LEU A 87 3.13 10.62 -9.23
CA LEU A 87 3.83 9.78 -8.25
C LEU A 87 4.00 8.32 -8.71
N ARG A 88 3.11 7.83 -9.59
CA ARG A 88 3.22 6.52 -10.25
C ARG A 88 4.24 6.52 -11.41
N GLY A 89 4.76 7.68 -11.79
CA GLY A 89 5.68 7.83 -12.93
C GLY A 89 4.98 7.78 -14.29
N ASP A 90 3.70 8.14 -14.35
CA ASP A 90 2.96 8.20 -15.62
C ASP A 90 3.42 9.40 -16.47
N ARG A 91 3.50 9.17 -17.78
CA ARG A 91 3.93 10.10 -18.83
C ARG A 91 2.97 9.97 -20.02
N ILE A 92 1.73 10.39 -19.81
CA ILE A 92 0.65 10.18 -20.79
C ILE A 92 0.71 11.26 -21.88
N VAL A 93 0.90 10.80 -23.11
CA VAL A 93 1.03 11.65 -24.30
C VAL A 93 0.04 11.20 -25.37
N VAL A 94 -0.54 12.15 -26.10
CA VAL A 94 -1.41 11.86 -27.25
C VAL A 94 -0.58 11.35 -28.42
N SER A 95 -0.93 10.18 -28.92
CA SER A 95 -0.19 9.49 -29.98
C SER A 95 -0.61 9.89 -31.39
N ASP A 96 0.15 9.40 -32.38
CA ASP A 96 -0.14 9.56 -33.80
C ASP A 96 -1.05 8.47 -34.39
N TYR A 97 -1.61 7.58 -33.58
CA TYR A 97 -2.61 6.61 -34.05
C TYR A 97 -3.98 7.28 -34.23
N GLU A 98 -4.64 7.00 -35.34
CA GLU A 98 -5.99 7.50 -35.62
C GLU A 98 -7.00 6.38 -35.43
N LEU A 99 -7.92 6.59 -34.48
CA LEU A 99 -9.03 5.69 -34.24
C LEU A 99 -10.31 6.43 -34.63
N VAL A 100 -10.99 5.96 -35.67
CA VAL A 100 -12.28 6.52 -36.11
C VAL A 100 -13.36 5.51 -35.76
N MET A 101 -14.32 5.92 -34.94
CA MET A 101 -15.38 5.04 -34.44
C MET A 101 -16.14 4.36 -35.59
N GLY A 102 -16.10 3.02 -35.62
CA GLY A 102 -16.83 2.20 -36.60
C GLY A 102 -16.17 2.07 -37.98
N ASN A 103 -14.96 2.61 -38.17
CA ASN A 103 -14.18 2.43 -39.40
C ASN A 103 -13.09 1.38 -39.16
N ASP A 104 -13.21 0.21 -39.80
CA ASP A 104 -12.17 -0.82 -39.80
C ASP A 104 -11.07 -0.41 -40.81
N GLU A 105 -9.83 -0.34 -40.34
CA GLU A 105 -8.66 -0.04 -41.16
C GLU A 105 -7.71 -1.23 -41.12
N GLU A 106 -7.65 -2.01 -42.20
CA GLU A 106 -6.79 -3.20 -42.27
C GLU A 106 -5.30 -2.85 -42.22
N ALA A 107 -4.92 -1.71 -42.80
CA ALA A 107 -3.53 -1.35 -43.01
C ALA A 107 -3.33 0.16 -42.99
N ARG A 108 -2.58 0.69 -42.03
CA ARG A 108 -2.18 2.09 -42.02
C ARG A 108 -0.71 2.28 -41.70
N TYR A 109 -0.06 3.09 -42.53
CA TYR A 109 1.32 3.51 -42.31
C TYR A 109 1.37 4.64 -41.28
N LEU A 110 2.27 4.53 -40.30
CA LEU A 110 2.47 5.52 -39.25
C LEU A 110 3.69 6.40 -39.54
N CYS A 111 4.87 5.78 -39.51
CA CYS A 111 6.15 6.45 -39.78
C CYS A 111 7.24 5.42 -40.11
N SER A 112 8.38 5.89 -40.62
CA SER A 112 9.61 5.10 -40.69
C SER A 112 10.68 5.79 -39.87
N GLN A 113 11.20 5.10 -38.86
CA GLN A 113 12.20 5.61 -37.95
C GLN A 113 13.57 5.03 -38.31
N THR A 114 14.55 5.88 -38.57
CA THR A 114 15.94 5.49 -38.77
C THR A 114 16.67 5.52 -37.43
N ILE A 115 17.24 4.38 -37.04
CA ILE A 115 17.95 4.22 -35.75
C ILE A 115 19.42 3.91 -35.96
N ASP A 116 20.23 4.34 -35.00
CA ASP A 116 21.67 4.10 -34.92
C ASP A 116 22.00 2.85 -34.07
N LEU A 117 23.28 2.46 -34.06
CA LEU A 117 23.75 1.28 -33.33
C LEU A 117 23.52 1.36 -31.80
N GLU A 118 23.57 2.54 -31.18
CA GLU A 118 23.32 2.68 -29.75
C GLU A 118 21.85 2.42 -29.44
N SER A 119 20.95 3.00 -30.24
CA SER A 119 19.51 2.74 -30.15
C SER A 119 19.14 1.29 -30.40
N ILE A 120 19.83 0.59 -31.31
CA ILE A 120 19.66 -0.86 -31.52
C ILE A 120 20.05 -1.64 -30.27
N ARG A 121 21.20 -1.31 -29.64
CA ARG A 121 21.61 -1.96 -28.38
C ARG A 121 20.58 -1.71 -27.29
N ARG A 122 20.09 -0.47 -27.16
CA ARG A 122 19.06 -0.11 -26.19
C ARG A 122 17.76 -0.87 -26.43
N ALA A 123 17.33 -1.01 -27.67
CA ALA A 123 16.14 -1.80 -28.03
C ALA A 123 16.31 -3.28 -27.63
N LYS A 124 17.49 -3.88 -27.92
CA LYS A 124 17.81 -5.26 -27.52
C LYS A 124 17.78 -5.45 -26.01
N GLU A 125 18.36 -4.52 -25.25
CA GLU A 125 18.30 -4.55 -23.78
C GLU A 125 16.87 -4.53 -23.27
N LEU A 126 16.02 -3.64 -23.79
CA LEU A 126 14.62 -3.54 -23.36
C LEU A 126 13.81 -4.79 -23.74
N ILE A 127 14.10 -5.43 -24.88
CA ILE A 127 13.46 -6.69 -25.27
C ILE A 127 13.91 -7.82 -24.34
N ARG A 128 15.21 -7.94 -24.10
CA ARG A 128 15.80 -8.95 -23.21
C ARG A 128 15.27 -8.84 -21.79
N ASP A 129 15.18 -7.62 -21.29
CA ASP A 129 14.67 -7.31 -19.96
C ASP A 129 13.12 -7.34 -19.92
N GLY A 130 12.45 -7.81 -20.98
CA GLY A 130 11.02 -8.12 -20.98
C GLY A 130 10.10 -6.91 -20.83
N TYR A 131 10.46 -5.74 -21.36
CA TYR A 131 9.62 -4.54 -21.22
C TYR A 131 8.29 -4.66 -21.99
N ILE A 132 7.22 -4.21 -21.33
CA ILE A 132 5.84 -4.19 -21.79
C ILE A 132 5.39 -2.73 -21.91
N ALA A 133 4.74 -2.38 -23.03
CA ALA A 133 4.20 -1.06 -23.28
C ALA A 133 2.76 -0.91 -22.77
N GLU A 134 2.49 0.19 -22.08
CA GLU A 134 1.16 0.56 -21.59
C GLU A 134 0.55 1.66 -22.45
N TRP A 135 -0.52 1.32 -23.18
CA TRP A 135 -1.34 2.24 -23.96
C TRP A 135 -2.74 2.35 -23.37
N ILE A 136 -3.45 3.45 -23.65
CA ILE A 136 -4.72 3.78 -23.02
C ILE A 136 -5.70 4.32 -24.07
N VAL A 137 -6.92 3.79 -24.06
CA VAL A 137 -8.06 4.29 -24.84
C VAL A 137 -9.29 4.35 -23.94
N ASP A 138 -9.95 5.50 -23.87
CA ASP A 138 -11.11 5.74 -22.99
C ASP A 138 -10.91 5.22 -21.56
N ASN A 139 -9.70 5.48 -21.02
CA ASN A 139 -9.25 5.09 -19.68
C ASN A 139 -9.08 3.56 -19.47
N LEU A 140 -9.24 2.74 -20.50
CA LEU A 140 -8.91 1.32 -20.47
C LEU A 140 -7.46 1.09 -20.90
N PRO A 141 -6.72 0.19 -20.22
CA PRO A 141 -5.40 -0.21 -20.68
C PRO A 141 -5.53 -1.12 -21.92
N GLY A 142 -4.63 -0.95 -22.87
CA GLY A 142 -4.51 -1.88 -23.99
C GLY A 142 -3.97 -3.19 -23.48
N ALA A 143 -4.75 -4.28 -23.59
CA ALA A 143 -4.35 -5.59 -23.09
C ALA A 143 -3.99 -6.54 -24.22
N SER A 144 -2.99 -7.38 -23.97
CA SER A 144 -2.76 -8.59 -24.74
C SER A 144 -3.70 -9.68 -24.22
N SER A 145 -4.38 -10.38 -25.13
CA SER A 145 -5.25 -11.51 -24.78
C SER A 145 -4.54 -12.83 -25.05
N PHE A 146 -4.59 -13.72 -24.06
CA PHE A 146 -4.03 -15.07 -24.12
C PHE A 146 -5.18 -16.07 -24.07
N GLN A 147 -5.11 -17.11 -24.88
CA GLN A 147 -6.09 -18.19 -24.84
C GLN A 147 -5.48 -19.42 -24.16
N THR A 148 -6.24 -20.05 -23.27
CA THR A 148 -5.88 -21.37 -22.72
C THR A 148 -5.66 -22.40 -23.82
N THR A 149 -4.85 -23.42 -23.54
CA THR A 149 -4.64 -24.58 -24.44
C THR A 149 -5.95 -25.22 -24.86
N ASP A 150 -6.93 -25.25 -23.94
CA ASP A 150 -8.24 -25.86 -24.15
C ASP A 150 -9.21 -24.94 -24.91
N LYS A 151 -8.77 -23.74 -25.29
CA LYS A 151 -9.54 -22.66 -25.95
C LYS A 151 -10.78 -22.19 -25.18
N SER A 152 -11.02 -22.72 -23.98
CA SER A 152 -12.22 -22.48 -23.18
C SER A 152 -12.25 -21.10 -22.55
N ARG A 153 -11.09 -20.53 -22.23
CA ARG A 153 -10.95 -19.23 -21.53
C ARG A 153 -9.91 -18.33 -22.20
N LYS A 154 -10.21 -17.03 -22.20
CA LYS A 154 -9.31 -15.94 -22.58
C LYS A 154 -8.90 -15.15 -21.34
N TYR A 155 -7.62 -14.88 -21.20
CA TYR A 155 -7.04 -14.04 -20.14
C TYR A 155 -6.53 -12.74 -20.75
N TYR A 156 -6.68 -11.64 -20.03
CA TYR A 156 -6.20 -10.33 -20.45
C TYR A 156 -5.08 -9.87 -19.52
N ALA A 157 -3.92 -9.54 -20.07
CA ALA A 157 -2.84 -8.89 -19.35
C ALA A 157 -2.70 -7.45 -19.84
N ALA A 158 -2.65 -6.47 -18.93
CA ALA A 158 -2.47 -5.08 -19.30
C ALA A 158 -1.11 -4.87 -19.97
N GLY A 159 -1.10 -4.19 -21.11
CA GLY A 159 0.07 -3.94 -21.93
C GLY A 159 0.39 -5.07 -22.92
N PHE A 160 1.39 -4.81 -23.76
CA PHE A 160 1.90 -5.74 -24.76
C PHE A 160 3.42 -5.65 -24.87
N LYS A 161 4.08 -6.76 -25.24
CA LYS A 161 5.55 -6.80 -25.36
C LYS A 161 6.02 -5.97 -26.56
N ILE A 162 7.09 -5.19 -26.36
CA ILE A 162 7.70 -4.39 -27.44
C ILE A 162 8.44 -5.25 -28.48
N GLY A 163 8.81 -6.48 -28.10
CA GLY A 163 9.53 -7.41 -28.96
C GLY A 163 9.60 -8.79 -28.31
N GLU A 164 10.24 -9.72 -29.00
CA GLU A 164 10.40 -11.11 -28.58
C GLU A 164 11.82 -11.60 -28.85
N GLU A 165 12.29 -12.50 -27.99
CA GLU A 165 13.55 -13.21 -28.16
C GLU A 165 13.29 -14.50 -28.95
N ALA A 166 13.92 -14.64 -30.10
CA ALA A 166 13.85 -15.84 -30.92
C ALA A 166 15.17 -16.60 -30.84
N THR A 167 15.12 -17.83 -30.34
CA THR A 167 16.24 -18.77 -30.43
C THR A 167 16.08 -19.62 -31.69
N PRO A 168 16.94 -19.46 -32.70
CA PRO A 168 16.83 -20.25 -33.92
C PRO A 168 17.02 -21.74 -33.61
N ALA A 169 16.18 -22.59 -34.22
CA ALA A 169 16.16 -24.04 -33.98
C ALA A 169 17.50 -24.74 -34.30
N LEU A 170 18.41 -24.06 -35.02
CA LEU A 170 19.71 -24.56 -35.45
C LEU A 170 20.89 -24.08 -34.57
N GLY A 171 20.67 -23.79 -33.28
CA GLY A 171 21.75 -23.50 -32.31
C GLY A 171 22.55 -22.21 -32.60
N GLY A 172 21.93 -21.25 -33.29
CA GLY A 172 22.52 -19.94 -33.59
C GLY A 172 22.46 -18.95 -32.41
N PRO A 173 23.09 -17.77 -32.54
CA PRO A 173 22.96 -16.71 -31.55
C PRO A 173 21.51 -16.28 -31.42
N THR A 174 21.10 -15.90 -30.21
CA THR A 174 19.80 -15.32 -29.92
C THR A 174 19.50 -14.12 -30.84
N GLU A 175 18.37 -14.17 -31.54
CA GLU A 175 17.86 -13.09 -32.36
C GLU A 175 16.81 -12.28 -31.59
N TYR A 176 16.83 -10.96 -31.76
CA TYR A 176 15.88 -10.05 -31.11
C TYR A 176 14.94 -9.49 -32.15
N LEU A 177 13.65 -9.79 -31.99
CA LEU A 177 12.57 -9.37 -32.88
C LEU A 177 11.88 -8.16 -32.30
N LEU A 178 11.74 -7.10 -33.10
CA LEU A 178 11.00 -5.89 -32.68
C LEU A 178 9.58 -5.92 -33.25
N ASN A 179 8.59 -5.60 -32.40
CA ASN A 179 7.21 -5.45 -32.84
C ASN A 179 7.00 -4.06 -33.42
N ASN A 180 6.90 -3.98 -34.74
CA ASN A 180 6.69 -2.74 -35.50
C ASN A 180 5.29 -2.64 -36.14
N HIS A 181 4.51 -3.72 -36.11
CA HIS A 181 3.11 -3.70 -36.49
C HIS A 181 2.23 -3.96 -35.28
N VAL A 182 1.17 -3.17 -35.11
CA VAL A 182 0.24 -3.33 -34.00
C VAL A 182 -1.19 -3.42 -34.52
N THR A 183 -1.86 -4.53 -34.23
CA THR A 183 -3.27 -4.70 -34.51
C THR A 183 -4.09 -4.30 -33.28
N LEU A 184 -4.92 -3.27 -33.42
CA LEU A 184 -5.77 -2.72 -32.38
C LEU A 184 -7.18 -3.26 -32.57
N VAL A 185 -7.71 -3.94 -31.55
CA VAL A 185 -9.10 -4.41 -31.56
C VAL A 185 -9.84 -3.68 -30.45
N ILE A 186 -10.78 -2.83 -30.84
CA ILE A 186 -11.58 -2.03 -29.93
C ILE A 186 -12.96 -2.65 -29.85
N ARG A 187 -13.31 -3.11 -28.64
CA ARG A 187 -14.66 -3.61 -28.36
C ARG A 187 -15.56 -2.47 -27.97
N TYR A 188 -16.73 -2.41 -28.60
CA TYR A 188 -17.74 -1.41 -28.29
C TYR A 188 -19.07 -2.07 -27.97
N HIS A 189 -19.90 -1.32 -27.26
CA HIS A 189 -21.28 -1.66 -26.99
C HIS A 189 -22.18 -0.44 -27.26
N ARG A 190 -23.48 -0.65 -27.44
CA ARG A 190 -24.43 0.46 -27.56
C ARG A 190 -24.49 1.25 -26.24
N ALA A 191 -24.46 2.58 -26.31
CA ALA A 191 -24.50 3.41 -25.10
C ALA A 191 -25.82 3.17 -24.32
N PRO A 192 -25.81 3.15 -22.98
CA PRO A 192 -27.03 3.01 -22.21
C PRO A 192 -27.92 4.27 -22.30
N GLY A 193 -29.24 4.09 -22.19
CA GLY A 193 -30.23 5.18 -22.12
C GLY A 193 -30.37 6.00 -23.41
N LYS A 194 -30.72 7.29 -23.25
CA LYS A 194 -31.03 8.22 -24.37
C LYS A 194 -29.90 8.39 -25.38
N ASP A 195 -28.66 8.13 -24.98
CA ASP A 195 -27.51 8.19 -25.87
C ASP A 195 -27.47 6.98 -26.82
N GLY A 196 -27.86 5.79 -26.34
CA GLY A 196 -28.04 4.61 -27.18
C GLY A 196 -29.17 4.77 -28.18
N ASP A 197 -30.26 5.42 -27.79
CA ASP A 197 -31.38 5.74 -28.69
C ASP A 197 -30.94 6.65 -29.84
N LYS A 198 -29.95 7.50 -29.60
CA LYS A 198 -29.31 8.37 -30.61
C LYS A 198 -28.23 7.67 -31.42
N GLY A 199 -28.08 6.35 -31.30
CA GLY A 199 -27.09 5.55 -32.02
C GLY A 199 -25.65 5.73 -31.53
N LYS A 200 -25.44 6.31 -30.33
CA LYS A 200 -24.09 6.43 -29.78
C LYS A 200 -23.61 5.11 -29.18
N LYS A 201 -22.29 4.95 -29.16
CA LYS A 201 -21.58 3.75 -28.71
C LYS A 201 -20.62 4.09 -27.57
N VAL A 202 -20.27 3.09 -26.77
CA VAL A 202 -19.31 3.19 -25.66
C VAL A 202 -18.24 2.12 -25.82
N ILE A 203 -17.02 2.45 -25.41
CA ILE A 203 -15.88 1.52 -25.48
C ILE A 203 -15.90 0.64 -24.23
N VAL A 204 -15.86 -0.67 -24.45
CA VAL A 204 -15.95 -1.69 -23.40
C VAL A 204 -14.71 -2.57 -23.30
N GLY A 205 -13.83 -2.56 -24.30
CA GLY A 205 -12.58 -3.30 -24.25
C GLY A 205 -11.56 -2.77 -25.25
N PHE A 206 -10.29 -2.92 -24.90
CA PHE A 206 -9.17 -2.52 -25.74
C PHE A 206 -8.12 -3.64 -25.75
N GLU A 207 -7.97 -4.29 -26.90
CA GLU A 207 -7.02 -5.38 -27.13
C GLU A 207 -5.93 -4.93 -28.10
N VAL A 208 -4.70 -5.36 -27.84
CA VAL A 208 -3.53 -5.02 -28.64
C VAL A 208 -2.76 -6.28 -28.99
N PHE A 209 -2.60 -6.55 -30.29
CA PHE A 209 -1.84 -7.68 -30.80
C PHE A 209 -0.61 -7.17 -31.57
N PRO A 210 0.58 -7.22 -30.95
CA PRO A 210 1.80 -6.82 -31.63
C PRO A 210 2.29 -7.92 -32.58
N LYS A 211 2.88 -7.52 -33.71
CA LYS A 211 3.54 -8.40 -34.67
C LYS A 211 4.87 -7.78 -35.13
N SER A 212 5.82 -8.65 -35.44
CA SER A 212 7.07 -8.26 -36.09
C SER A 212 6.95 -8.51 -37.59
N ILE A 213 7.11 -7.47 -38.40
CA ILE A 213 7.00 -7.53 -39.87
C ILE A 213 8.24 -6.90 -40.48
N THR A 214 8.92 -7.62 -41.38
CA THR A 214 10.11 -7.16 -42.08
C THR A 214 9.95 -5.79 -42.77
N ALA A 215 11.09 -5.13 -42.98
CA ALA A 215 11.18 -3.89 -43.73
C ALA A 215 11.17 -4.12 -45.25
N SER A 216 11.57 -5.30 -45.73
CA SER A 216 11.61 -5.65 -47.15
C SER A 216 10.23 -5.99 -47.70
N GLY A 217 10.00 -5.75 -49.00
CA GLY A 217 8.73 -6.12 -49.66
C GLY A 217 7.54 -5.21 -49.32
N ARG A 218 7.81 -3.94 -48.96
CA ARG A 218 6.80 -2.91 -48.75
C ARG A 218 6.53 -2.11 -50.03
N GLU A 219 5.29 -1.66 -50.19
CA GLU A 219 4.88 -0.77 -51.26
C GLU A 219 5.46 0.64 -51.08
N GLU A 220 5.38 1.49 -52.11
CA GLU A 220 5.81 2.89 -52.06
C GLU A 220 5.05 3.70 -50.98
N SER A 221 3.88 3.22 -50.57
CA SER A 221 3.06 3.74 -49.46
C SER A 221 3.61 3.38 -48.06
N GLY A 222 4.64 2.52 -47.97
CA GLY A 222 5.21 2.02 -46.71
C GLY A 222 4.46 0.84 -46.09
N LEU A 223 3.41 0.36 -46.75
CA LEU A 223 2.58 -0.77 -46.30
C LEU A 223 3.20 -2.11 -46.74
N PRO A 224 3.09 -3.17 -45.92
CA PRO A 224 3.46 -4.53 -46.33
C PRO A 224 2.49 -5.07 -47.40
N ALA A 225 3.00 -5.84 -48.37
CA ALA A 225 2.22 -6.31 -49.52
C ALA A 225 0.98 -7.17 -49.17
N ARG A 226 0.98 -7.86 -48.03
CA ARG A 226 -0.20 -8.56 -47.46
C ARG A 226 -0.10 -8.58 -45.95
N ILE A 227 -1.07 -8.08 -45.18
CA ILE A 227 -0.99 -8.14 -43.70
C ILE A 227 -1.37 -9.52 -43.15
N GLU A 228 -2.27 -10.22 -43.84
CA GLU A 228 -2.73 -11.55 -43.47
C GLU A 228 -1.81 -12.62 -44.06
N GLY A 229 -0.85 -13.11 -43.27
CA GLY A 229 0.10 -14.16 -43.66
C GLY A 229 1.26 -14.31 -42.67
N GLU A 230 2.07 -15.35 -42.85
CA GLU A 230 3.36 -15.46 -42.18
C GLU A 230 4.32 -14.44 -42.80
N HIS A 231 4.83 -13.54 -41.96
CA HIS A 231 5.83 -12.54 -42.34
C HIS A 231 7.18 -12.97 -41.83
N GLU A 232 8.22 -12.67 -42.61
CA GLU A 232 9.56 -12.67 -42.04
C GLU A 232 9.62 -11.59 -40.94
N PRO A 233 10.08 -11.95 -39.73
CA PRO A 233 10.09 -11.02 -38.62
C PRO A 233 11.19 -9.96 -38.82
N LEU A 234 10.99 -8.78 -38.23
CA LEU A 234 12.00 -7.73 -38.23
C LEU A 234 13.06 -8.03 -37.17
N ILE A 235 14.17 -8.59 -37.62
CA ILE A 235 15.32 -8.87 -36.77
C ILE A 235 16.16 -7.60 -36.60
N LEU A 236 16.53 -7.27 -35.36
CA LEU A 236 17.39 -6.14 -35.04
C LEU A 236 18.87 -6.43 -35.38
N VAL A 237 19.17 -6.55 -36.68
CA VAL A 237 20.53 -6.67 -37.21
C VAL A 237 20.85 -5.42 -38.01
N PRO A 238 22.02 -4.78 -37.80
CA PRO A 238 22.41 -3.62 -38.60
C PRO A 238 22.62 -4.04 -40.07
N GLN A 239 22.03 -3.29 -41.02
CA GLN A 239 22.01 -3.65 -42.45
C GLN A 239 23.21 -3.10 -43.21
N ALA A 240 24.10 -3.97 -43.73
CA ALA A 240 25.22 -3.58 -44.60
C ALA A 240 24.70 -2.90 -45.87
N ASN A 241 25.03 -1.62 -46.06
CA ASN A 241 24.76 -0.93 -47.32
C ASN A 241 25.63 -1.55 -48.40
N GLY A 242 25.08 -2.50 -49.14
CA GLY A 242 25.71 -3.04 -50.34
C GLY A 242 25.59 -2.05 -51.49
N THR A 243 26.70 -1.42 -51.86
CA THR A 243 27.17 -1.36 -53.26
C THR A 243 28.65 -0.97 -53.30
N ASN A 244 29.48 -1.91 -53.77
CA ASN A 244 30.83 -1.77 -54.32
C ASN A 244 31.86 -0.96 -53.52
N SER A 245 32.67 -1.64 -52.69
CA SER A 245 34.13 -1.48 -52.70
C SER A 245 34.77 -2.47 -51.75
N THR A 246 35.88 -3.03 -52.22
CA THR A 246 36.85 -3.84 -51.49
C THR A 246 37.54 -3.01 -50.41
N ASP A 247 36.83 -2.63 -49.35
CA ASP A 247 37.43 -2.08 -48.14
C ASP A 247 36.78 -2.74 -46.92
N THR A 248 37.57 -3.55 -46.23
CA THR A 248 37.37 -3.93 -44.83
C THR A 248 37.31 -2.66 -43.98
N GLU A 249 36.13 -2.05 -43.78
CA GLU A 249 35.80 -1.26 -42.57
C GLU A 249 34.40 -0.60 -42.48
N ASN A 250 33.48 -0.71 -43.45
CA ASN A 250 32.15 -0.11 -43.26
C ASN A 250 31.14 -1.08 -42.66
N GLN A 251 31.17 -1.22 -41.33
CA GLN A 251 30.05 -1.80 -40.60
C GLN A 251 28.78 -0.97 -40.84
N PRO A 252 27.63 -1.61 -41.06
CA PRO A 252 26.38 -0.88 -41.13
C PRO A 252 26.05 -0.12 -39.86
N THR A 253 25.79 1.18 -40.01
CA THR A 253 25.60 2.09 -38.87
C THR A 253 24.15 2.36 -38.54
N THR A 254 23.21 2.11 -39.45
CA THR A 254 21.79 2.45 -39.27
C THR A 254 20.82 1.33 -39.69
N LEU A 255 19.64 1.34 -39.09
CA LEU A 255 18.51 0.45 -39.42
C LEU A 255 17.23 1.28 -39.54
N THR A 256 16.44 1.07 -40.60
CA THR A 256 15.15 1.73 -40.78
C THR A 256 14.02 0.81 -40.34
N ILE A 257 13.21 1.28 -39.39
CA ILE A 257 12.07 0.55 -38.84
C ILE A 257 10.77 1.22 -39.32
N PRO A 258 10.05 0.61 -40.28
CA PRO A 258 8.73 1.07 -40.68
C PRO A 258 7.65 0.59 -39.70
N TYR A 259 6.88 1.52 -39.16
CA TYR A 259 5.76 1.27 -38.25
C TYR A 259 4.42 1.31 -38.98
N THR A 260 3.58 0.32 -38.69
CA THR A 260 2.24 0.18 -39.27
C THR A 260 1.24 -0.28 -38.21
N TYR A 261 -0.04 -0.05 -38.44
CA TYR A 261 -1.09 -0.54 -37.57
C TYR A 261 -2.36 -0.91 -38.32
N SER A 262 -3.20 -1.69 -37.64
CA SER A 262 -4.54 -2.05 -38.10
C SER A 262 -5.53 -1.74 -36.98
N VAL A 263 -6.75 -1.35 -37.33
CA VAL A 263 -7.83 -1.04 -36.38
C VAL A 263 -9.06 -1.86 -36.75
N TYR A 264 -9.57 -2.62 -35.78
CA TYR A 264 -10.80 -3.40 -35.92
C TYR A 264 -11.78 -3.06 -34.82
N TRP A 265 -13.02 -2.77 -35.20
CA TRP A 265 -14.13 -2.56 -34.28
C TRP A 265 -14.95 -3.83 -34.16
N ARG A 266 -15.20 -4.27 -32.93
CA ARG A 266 -16.00 -5.47 -32.65
C ARG A 266 -17.07 -5.14 -31.62
N GLU A 267 -18.31 -5.44 -31.96
CA GLU A 267 -19.42 -5.27 -31.03
C GLU A 267 -19.44 -6.42 -30.02
N ASP A 268 -19.63 -6.09 -28.75
CA ASP A 268 -19.78 -7.08 -27.68
C ASP A 268 -21.04 -6.79 -26.85
N ASP A 269 -22.08 -7.60 -27.06
CA ASP A 269 -23.37 -7.42 -26.40
C ASP A 269 -23.41 -7.93 -24.96
N ARG A 270 -22.39 -8.69 -24.54
CA ARG A 270 -22.37 -9.29 -23.19
C ARG A 270 -21.78 -8.35 -22.14
N LEU A 271 -21.04 -7.34 -22.57
CA LEU A 271 -20.27 -6.44 -21.73
C LEU A 271 -20.95 -5.08 -21.64
N GLU A 272 -21.60 -4.83 -20.51
CA GLU A 272 -22.07 -3.49 -20.16
C GLU A 272 -20.90 -2.57 -19.78
N TRP A 273 -21.06 -1.27 -20.03
CA TRP A 273 -20.03 -0.28 -19.70
C TRP A 273 -19.59 -0.30 -18.23
N HIS A 274 -20.49 -0.57 -17.30
CA HIS A 274 -20.14 -0.60 -15.86
C HIS A 274 -19.20 -1.75 -15.51
N ASN A 275 -19.29 -2.87 -16.24
CA ASN A 275 -18.53 -4.10 -16.00
C ASN A 275 -17.30 -4.24 -16.91
N ARG A 276 -16.98 -3.21 -17.70
CA ARG A 276 -15.92 -3.24 -18.71
C ARG A 276 -14.53 -3.57 -18.17
N TRP A 277 -14.28 -3.27 -16.89
CA TRP A 277 -13.01 -3.58 -16.23
C TRP A 277 -12.87 -5.04 -15.80
N ASN A 278 -13.97 -5.81 -15.73
CA ASN A 278 -13.94 -7.19 -15.24
C ASN A 278 -13.03 -8.10 -16.07
N MET A 279 -12.91 -7.84 -17.38
CA MET A 279 -12.00 -8.57 -18.26
C MET A 279 -10.53 -8.47 -17.83
N TYR A 280 -10.14 -7.35 -17.22
CA TYR A 280 -8.77 -7.08 -16.78
C TYR A 280 -8.50 -7.60 -15.36
N PHE A 281 -9.51 -8.12 -14.65
CA PHE A 281 -9.40 -8.65 -13.29
C PHE A 281 -9.42 -10.19 -13.22
N VAL A 282 -9.61 -10.90 -14.35
CA VAL A 282 -9.88 -12.35 -14.42
C VAL A 282 -8.81 -13.24 -13.76
N ALA A 283 -7.55 -12.79 -13.66
CA ALA A 283 -6.50 -13.54 -12.94
C ALA A 283 -6.78 -13.69 -11.43
N GLN A 284 -7.72 -12.91 -10.87
CA GLN A 284 -8.05 -12.91 -9.45
C GLN A 284 -9.24 -13.83 -9.10
N ASP A 285 -10.15 -14.11 -10.04
CA ASP A 285 -11.34 -14.94 -9.79
C ASP A 285 -10.99 -16.38 -9.44
N ASP A 286 -9.95 -16.95 -10.08
CA ASP A 286 -9.46 -18.31 -9.79
C ASP A 286 -8.90 -18.43 -8.34
N ASN A 287 -8.56 -17.32 -7.70
CA ASN A 287 -8.02 -17.27 -6.33
C ASN A 287 -9.07 -16.92 -5.25
N ALA A 288 -10.34 -16.66 -5.62
CA ALA A 288 -11.38 -16.28 -4.66
C ALA A 288 -11.56 -17.32 -3.53
N ASN A 289 -11.43 -18.61 -3.84
CA ASN A 289 -11.48 -19.69 -2.86
C ASN A 289 -10.35 -19.60 -1.83
N VAL A 290 -9.15 -19.23 -2.26
CA VAL A 290 -7.98 -19.08 -1.39
C VAL A 290 -8.15 -17.88 -0.46
N HIS A 291 -8.70 -16.77 -0.97
CA HIS A 291 -9.06 -15.62 -0.16
C HIS A 291 -10.05 -16.01 0.95
N TRP A 292 -11.16 -16.68 0.63
CA TRP A 292 -12.15 -17.07 1.63
C TRP A 292 -11.59 -18.02 2.70
N LEU A 293 -10.78 -19.01 2.29
CA LEU A 293 -10.09 -19.90 3.22
C LEU A 293 -9.16 -19.15 4.17
N ALA A 294 -8.46 -18.12 3.69
CA ALA A 294 -7.61 -17.29 4.52
C ALA A 294 -8.41 -16.53 5.60
N ILE A 295 -9.56 -15.95 5.26
CA ILE A 295 -10.43 -15.29 6.25
C ILE A 295 -10.85 -16.27 7.34
N ILE A 296 -11.30 -17.47 6.97
CA ILE A 296 -11.73 -18.48 7.95
C ILE A 296 -10.57 -18.84 8.89
N ASN A 297 -9.39 -19.12 8.35
CA ASN A 297 -8.22 -19.44 9.16
C ASN A 297 -7.88 -18.29 10.14
N SER A 298 -7.89 -17.06 9.65
CA SER A 298 -7.62 -15.86 10.45
C SER A 298 -8.68 -15.62 11.53
N LEU A 299 -9.96 -15.92 11.25
CA LEU A 299 -11.04 -15.88 12.24
C LEU A 299 -10.87 -16.92 13.34
N VAL A 300 -10.42 -18.13 13.01
CA VAL A 300 -10.14 -19.18 14.01
C VAL A 300 -9.02 -18.76 14.94
N ILE A 301 -7.90 -18.25 14.40
CA ILE A 301 -6.76 -17.77 15.20
C ILE A 301 -7.19 -16.61 16.10
N CYS A 302 -7.91 -15.64 15.54
CA CYS A 302 -8.47 -14.52 16.29
C CYS A 302 -9.38 -15.00 17.42
N GLY A 303 -10.33 -15.90 17.15
CA GLY A 303 -11.24 -16.43 18.18
C GLY A 303 -10.53 -17.18 19.32
N LEU A 304 -9.46 -17.93 19.01
CA LEU A 304 -8.63 -18.57 20.03
C LEU A 304 -7.91 -17.54 20.92
N LEU A 305 -7.36 -16.48 20.34
CA LEU A 305 -6.73 -15.38 21.08
C LEU A 305 -7.76 -14.60 21.92
N THR A 306 -8.94 -14.33 21.39
CA THR A 306 -10.05 -13.72 22.15
C THR A 306 -10.40 -14.57 23.36
N ALA A 307 -10.41 -15.90 23.25
CA ALA A 307 -10.67 -16.79 24.39
C ALA A 307 -9.59 -16.65 25.48
N VAL A 308 -8.31 -16.58 25.10
CA VAL A 308 -7.20 -16.34 26.05
C VAL A 308 -7.34 -14.99 26.74
N VAL A 309 -7.57 -13.92 26.00
CA VAL A 309 -7.81 -12.58 26.56
C VAL A 309 -9.03 -12.57 27.49
N SER A 310 -10.10 -13.25 27.10
CA SER A 310 -11.31 -13.39 27.91
C SER A 310 -11.03 -14.12 29.23
N VAL A 311 -10.19 -15.16 29.22
CA VAL A 311 -9.74 -15.84 30.45
C VAL A 311 -8.91 -14.91 31.33
N ILE A 312 -7.98 -14.14 30.76
CA ILE A 312 -7.17 -13.16 31.50
C ILE A 312 -8.07 -12.12 32.17
N LEU A 313 -9.02 -11.53 31.42
CA LEU A 313 -9.98 -10.56 31.95
C LEU A 313 -10.87 -11.17 33.03
N THR A 314 -11.41 -12.38 32.79
CA THR A 314 -12.26 -13.08 33.76
C THR A 314 -11.51 -13.45 35.03
N ARG A 315 -10.26 -13.91 34.92
CA ARG A 315 -9.39 -14.18 36.09
C ARG A 315 -9.11 -12.90 36.86
N THR A 316 -8.81 -11.81 36.17
CA THR A 316 -8.55 -10.50 36.77
C THR A 316 -9.78 -9.98 37.54
N ILE A 317 -10.98 -10.12 36.98
CA ILE A 317 -12.25 -9.72 37.61
C ILE A 317 -12.64 -10.66 38.77
N ARG A 318 -12.53 -11.98 38.59
CA ARG A 318 -12.91 -12.96 39.63
C ARG A 318 -11.98 -12.92 40.85
N GLY A 319 -10.69 -12.64 40.65
CA GLY A 319 -9.74 -12.40 41.73
C GLY A 319 -10.10 -11.19 42.60
N ASP A 320 -10.82 -10.21 42.05
CA ASP A 320 -11.31 -9.03 42.79
C ASP A 320 -12.57 -9.34 43.62
N ILE A 321 -13.49 -10.16 43.11
CA ILE A 321 -14.70 -10.59 43.84
C ILE A 321 -14.35 -11.45 45.06
N ARG A 322 -13.37 -12.36 44.93
CA ARG A 322 -12.90 -13.17 46.06
C ARG A 322 -12.26 -12.30 47.16
N GLY A 323 -11.47 -11.29 46.78
CA GLY A 323 -10.92 -10.32 47.73
C GLY A 323 -11.99 -9.53 48.51
N HIS A 324 -13.10 -9.17 47.85
CA HIS A 324 -14.25 -8.53 48.51
C HIS A 324 -14.97 -9.46 49.50
N HIS A 325 -15.07 -10.76 49.20
CA HIS A 325 -15.75 -11.72 50.08
C HIS A 325 -14.92 -12.02 51.34
N ASP A 326 -13.59 -12.08 51.24
CA ASP A 326 -12.71 -12.29 52.41
C ASP A 326 -12.64 -11.09 53.36
N LEU A 327 -12.68 -9.86 52.83
CA LEU A 327 -12.80 -8.64 53.64
C LEU A 327 -14.18 -8.52 54.33
N GLY A 328 -15.24 -9.04 53.68
CA GLY A 328 -16.60 -9.10 54.24
C GLY A 328 -16.79 -10.17 55.31
N ILE A 329 -16.01 -11.26 55.28
CA ILE A 329 -16.04 -12.32 56.31
C ILE A 329 -15.23 -11.91 57.54
N LYS A 330 -14.07 -11.25 57.38
CA LYS A 330 -13.26 -10.79 58.52
C LYS A 330 -13.92 -9.66 59.34
N THR A 331 -14.86 -8.91 58.78
CA THR A 331 -15.61 -7.87 59.53
C THR A 331 -16.78 -8.41 60.36
N LYS A 332 -17.14 -9.70 60.25
CA LYS A 332 -18.23 -10.30 61.06
C LYS A 332 -17.76 -11.21 62.20
N SER A 333 -16.46 -11.47 62.36
CA SER A 333 -15.93 -12.31 63.45
C SER A 333 -14.91 -11.56 64.33
N GLY A 334 -15.31 -10.40 64.86
CA GLY A 334 -14.42 -9.55 65.67
C GLY A 334 -15.17 -8.72 66.72
N ARG A 335 -16.01 -9.36 67.55
CA ARG A 335 -16.50 -8.78 68.81
C ARG A 335 -16.63 -9.87 69.88
N LEU A 336 -15.54 -10.15 70.60
CA LEU A 336 -15.58 -10.36 72.05
C LEU A 336 -14.17 -10.37 72.69
N SER A 337 -14.13 -9.83 73.90
CA SER A 337 -13.18 -10.00 75.03
C SER A 337 -11.85 -9.22 75.09
N SER A 338 -11.90 -8.15 75.91
CA SER A 338 -11.04 -7.78 77.05
C SER A 338 -9.52 -8.00 77.06
N SER A 339 -8.82 -6.87 77.21
CA SER A 339 -7.60 -6.50 77.98
C SER A 339 -6.53 -7.52 78.40
N PRO A 340 -5.24 -7.09 78.48
CA PRO A 340 -4.09 -7.96 78.65
C PRO A 340 -3.73 -8.21 80.13
N LYS A 341 -3.26 -9.42 80.45
CA LYS A 341 -2.47 -9.69 81.66
C LYS A 341 -1.16 -10.38 81.29
N ARG A 342 -0.11 -9.89 81.94
CA ARG A 342 1.31 -10.18 81.74
C ARG A 342 1.73 -11.17 82.82
N GLU A 343 2.27 -12.34 82.45
CA GLU A 343 3.04 -13.17 83.38
C GLU A 343 4.13 -13.97 82.66
N LYS A 344 5.33 -14.00 83.26
CA LYS A 344 6.55 -14.69 82.81
C LYS A 344 6.68 -16.00 83.59
N LYS A 345 7.09 -17.11 82.93
CA LYS A 345 8.36 -17.88 83.12
C LYS A 345 8.24 -19.39 82.74
N SER A 346 9.26 -19.86 81.99
CA SER A 346 10.08 -21.09 82.20
C SER A 346 9.45 -22.47 81.90
N LEU A 347 10.12 -23.57 81.50
CA LEU A 347 11.32 -23.97 80.71
C LEU A 347 11.22 -25.54 80.61
N LEU A 348 11.56 -26.13 79.45
CA LEU A 348 11.84 -27.56 79.10
C LEU A 348 10.72 -28.64 78.96
N GLY A 349 10.41 -28.97 77.68
CA GLY A 349 10.42 -30.31 77.01
C GLY A 349 9.24 -31.30 77.20
N PRO A 350 9.04 -32.32 76.30
CA PRO A 350 9.65 -32.62 75.00
C PRO A 350 8.66 -32.85 73.82
N VAL A 351 9.26 -32.98 72.64
CA VAL A 351 8.80 -33.41 71.30
C VAL A 351 7.62 -34.40 71.25
N ALA A 352 6.61 -34.10 70.42
CA ALA A 352 5.80 -35.07 69.69
C ALA A 352 5.06 -34.38 68.52
N ASP A 353 5.48 -34.73 67.30
CA ASP A 353 4.75 -34.82 66.03
C ASP A 353 3.41 -34.08 65.88
N LEU A 354 3.42 -32.99 65.10
CA LEU A 354 2.23 -32.47 64.41
C LEU A 354 2.66 -31.87 63.06
N ASP A 355 2.39 -32.63 62.00
CA ASP A 355 1.92 -32.21 60.67
C ASP A 355 2.53 -30.94 60.07
N THR A 356 3.62 -31.12 59.32
CA THR A 356 4.13 -30.15 58.33
C THR A 356 3.70 -30.54 56.92
N ASP A 357 2.40 -30.47 56.62
CA ASP A 357 1.89 -30.65 55.25
C ASP A 357 0.86 -29.58 54.80
N ASP A 358 0.61 -28.53 55.59
CA ASP A 358 -0.34 -27.45 55.23
C ASP A 358 0.31 -26.07 54.98
N LEU A 359 1.64 -25.99 54.83
CA LEU A 359 2.35 -24.72 54.58
C LEU A 359 2.81 -24.50 53.13
N SER A 360 2.72 -25.51 52.26
CA SER A 360 3.12 -25.35 50.84
C SER A 360 1.98 -24.92 49.92
N SER A 361 0.71 -25.13 50.29
CA SER A 361 -0.43 -24.67 49.48
C SER A 361 -0.67 -23.18 49.61
N ASP A 362 -0.44 -22.62 50.80
CA ASP A 362 -0.65 -21.20 51.07
C ASP A 362 0.50 -20.35 50.51
N GLU A 363 1.73 -20.87 50.42
CA GLU A 363 2.84 -20.18 49.75
C GLU A 363 2.66 -20.16 48.22
N GLU A 364 2.13 -21.22 47.59
CA GLU A 364 1.75 -21.22 46.17
C GLU A 364 0.54 -20.30 45.89
N GLU A 365 -0.46 -20.24 46.79
CA GLU A 365 -1.60 -19.31 46.65
C GLU A 365 -1.23 -17.84 46.94
N ILE A 366 -0.20 -17.57 47.74
CA ILE A 366 0.31 -16.22 48.02
C ILE A 366 1.26 -15.74 46.90
N GLU A 367 2.06 -16.59 46.27
CA GLU A 367 2.78 -16.24 45.02
C GLU A 367 1.83 -15.86 43.88
N ASP A 368 0.63 -16.44 43.87
CA ASP A 368 -0.46 -16.13 42.95
C ASP A 368 -1.25 -14.84 43.31
N THR A 369 -0.83 -14.09 44.33
CA THR A 369 -1.30 -12.70 44.57
C THR A 369 -0.74 -11.69 43.55
N THR A 370 -0.62 -12.11 42.30
CA THR A 370 -0.57 -11.28 41.09
C THR A 370 0.46 -10.14 41.14
N GLY A 371 1.71 -10.41 40.77
CA GLY A 371 2.81 -9.42 40.72
C GLY A 371 2.47 -8.08 40.02
N TRP A 372 1.45 -8.05 39.16
CA TRP A 372 0.94 -6.79 38.59
C TRP A 372 0.26 -5.87 39.63
N LYS A 373 -0.45 -6.38 40.65
CA LYS A 373 -1.06 -5.54 41.71
C LYS A 373 0.00 -4.78 42.52
N LEU A 374 1.17 -5.38 42.68
CA LEU A 374 2.31 -4.76 43.37
C LEU A 374 2.86 -3.52 42.64
N LEU A 375 2.57 -3.38 41.34
CA LEU A 375 3.03 -2.26 40.52
C LEU A 375 2.09 -1.04 40.54
N HIS A 376 0.99 -1.06 41.33
CA HIS A 376 0.01 0.03 41.36
C HIS A 376 0.63 1.43 41.53
N GLY A 377 1.73 1.52 42.29
CA GLY A 377 2.47 2.75 42.53
C GLY A 377 3.49 3.15 41.45
N ASP A 378 3.81 2.34 40.44
CA ASP A 378 4.86 2.67 39.45
C ASP A 378 4.40 2.56 37.98
N VAL A 379 3.22 1.98 37.73
CA VAL A 379 2.69 1.72 36.37
C VAL A 379 2.52 2.95 35.50
N PHE A 380 2.12 4.10 36.07
CA PHE A 380 1.88 5.33 35.32
C PHE A 380 3.08 6.29 35.29
N ARG A 381 4.27 5.81 35.65
CA ARG A 381 5.50 6.59 35.54
C ARG A 381 5.78 6.95 34.07
N ALA A 382 6.19 8.19 33.84
CA ALA A 382 6.53 8.67 32.51
C ALA A 382 7.66 7.80 31.88
N PRO A 383 7.52 7.37 30.62
CA PRO A 383 8.53 6.55 29.96
C PRO A 383 9.77 7.37 29.62
N ALA A 384 10.92 6.69 29.56
CA ALA A 384 12.14 7.26 28.97
C ALA A 384 11.84 7.72 27.54
N TYR A 385 12.34 8.90 27.13
CA TYR A 385 12.07 9.47 25.81
C TYR A 385 10.57 9.60 25.44
N GLY A 386 9.70 9.86 26.42
CA GLY A 386 8.25 9.97 26.19
C GLY A 386 7.82 10.99 25.11
N GLY A 387 8.62 12.02 24.85
CA GLY A 387 8.39 12.95 23.73
C GLY A 387 8.44 12.28 22.36
N LEU A 388 9.38 11.34 22.16
CA LEU A 388 9.49 10.58 20.91
C LEU A 388 8.31 9.62 20.76
N LEU A 389 7.94 8.92 21.84
CA LEU A 389 6.78 8.02 21.83
C LEU A 389 5.49 8.78 21.50
N ALA A 390 5.28 9.96 22.08
CA ALA A 390 4.13 10.79 21.78
C ALA A 390 4.07 11.20 20.30
N ALA A 391 5.21 11.61 19.72
CA ALA A 391 5.31 11.95 18.31
C ALA A 391 5.04 10.74 17.37
N LEU A 392 5.54 9.55 17.74
CA LEU A 392 5.28 8.31 17.00
C LEU A 392 3.81 7.89 17.08
N VAL A 393 3.19 7.93 18.26
CA VAL A 393 1.76 7.64 18.46
C VAL A 393 0.89 8.63 17.68
N GLY A 394 1.23 9.92 17.67
CA GLY A 394 0.53 10.91 16.82
C GLY A 394 0.64 10.58 15.34
N SER A 395 1.86 10.30 14.86
CA SER A 395 2.11 9.94 13.47
C SER A 395 1.39 8.64 13.07
N GLY A 396 1.32 7.65 13.96
CA GLY A 396 0.56 6.42 13.70
C GLY A 396 -0.95 6.66 13.70
N MET A 397 -1.48 7.55 14.53
CA MET A 397 -2.89 7.97 14.43
C MET A 397 -3.18 8.65 13.11
N GLN A 398 -2.28 9.50 12.61
CA GLN A 398 -2.41 10.10 11.28
C GLN A 398 -2.54 9.04 10.19
N LEU A 399 -1.68 8.01 10.23
CA LEU A 399 -1.71 6.89 9.30
C LEU A 399 -2.98 6.05 9.46
N LEU A 400 -3.48 5.83 10.67
CA LEU A 400 -4.72 5.11 10.92
C LEU A 400 -5.93 5.81 10.30
N TYR A 401 -6.07 7.13 10.49
CA TYR A 401 -7.16 7.89 9.87
C TYR A 401 -7.06 7.88 8.33
N MET A 402 -5.86 7.98 7.79
CA MET A 402 -5.62 7.91 6.35
C MET A 402 -5.94 6.52 5.79
N ALA A 403 -5.47 5.45 6.43
CA ALA A 403 -5.72 4.07 6.02
C ALA A 403 -7.21 3.71 6.12
N PHE A 404 -7.86 4.08 7.23
CA PHE A 404 -9.31 3.88 7.40
C PHE A 404 -10.11 4.65 6.34
N GLY A 405 -9.77 5.91 6.08
CA GLY A 405 -10.43 6.72 5.05
C GLY A 405 -10.26 6.14 3.65
N LEU A 406 -9.05 5.70 3.29
CA LEU A 406 -8.78 5.03 2.01
C LEU A 406 -9.56 3.72 1.87
N LEU A 407 -9.54 2.87 2.90
CA LEU A 407 -10.28 1.61 2.89
C LEU A 407 -11.78 1.85 2.79
N ALA A 408 -12.34 2.79 3.57
CA ALA A 408 -13.75 3.15 3.51
C ALA A 408 -14.15 3.62 2.11
N LEU A 409 -13.41 4.56 1.52
CA LEU A 409 -13.68 5.05 0.15
C LEU A 409 -13.51 3.96 -0.92
N SER A 410 -12.57 3.05 -0.73
CA SER A 410 -12.35 1.93 -1.66
C SER A 410 -13.47 0.89 -1.57
N THR A 411 -13.90 0.52 -0.36
CA THR A 411 -15.02 -0.42 -0.14
C THR A 411 -16.37 0.13 -0.60
N LEU A 412 -16.56 1.45 -0.55
CA LEU A 412 -17.73 2.13 -1.12
C LEU A 412 -17.68 2.24 -2.65
N GLY A 413 -16.59 1.83 -3.29
CA GLY A 413 -16.43 1.88 -4.76
C GLY A 413 -16.06 3.26 -5.31
N VAL A 414 -15.79 4.25 -4.46
CA VAL A 414 -15.37 5.61 -4.88
C VAL A 414 -14.00 5.58 -5.54
N LEU A 415 -13.08 4.77 -5.01
CA LEU A 415 -11.75 4.56 -5.56
C LEU A 415 -11.74 3.34 -6.49
N ASN A 416 -12.49 3.43 -7.60
CA ASN A 416 -12.48 2.42 -8.65
C ASN A 416 -11.11 2.45 -9.39
N PRO A 417 -10.54 1.31 -9.84
CA PRO A 417 -9.34 1.27 -10.69
C PRO A 417 -9.42 2.15 -11.95
N SER A 418 -10.63 2.44 -12.42
CA SER A 418 -10.90 3.46 -13.43
C SER A 418 -10.31 4.82 -13.05
N PHE A 419 -10.34 5.22 -11.78
CA PHE A 419 -9.72 6.49 -11.39
C PHE A 419 -8.20 6.32 -11.21
N ARG A 420 -7.49 6.32 -12.34
CA ARG A 420 -6.03 6.17 -12.42
C ARG A 420 -5.31 7.19 -11.52
N GLY A 421 -4.38 6.72 -10.71
CA GLY A 421 -3.67 7.56 -9.71
C GLY A 421 -4.55 8.08 -8.57
N GLY A 422 -5.84 7.77 -8.57
CA GLY A 422 -6.80 8.25 -7.57
C GLY A 422 -6.50 7.80 -6.16
N TYR A 423 -6.17 6.50 -6.00
CA TYR A 423 -5.82 5.92 -4.69
C TYR A 423 -4.64 6.66 -4.03
N VAL A 424 -3.58 6.95 -4.80
CA VAL A 424 -2.40 7.68 -4.32
C VAL A 424 -2.73 9.15 -4.05
N SER A 425 -3.43 9.82 -4.97
CA SER A 425 -3.83 11.23 -4.82
C SER A 425 -4.69 11.46 -3.57
N VAL A 426 -5.75 10.66 -3.40
CA VAL A 426 -6.64 10.74 -2.25
C VAL A 426 -5.91 10.33 -0.98
N GLY A 427 -5.00 9.36 -1.05
CA GLY A 427 -4.17 8.96 0.08
C GLY A 427 -3.28 10.09 0.60
N VAL A 428 -2.59 10.81 -0.30
CA VAL A 428 -1.79 12.00 0.08
C VAL A 428 -2.68 13.10 0.65
N GLY A 429 -3.85 13.35 0.03
CA GLY A 429 -4.82 14.32 0.55
C GLY A 429 -5.30 13.98 1.97
N LEU A 430 -5.75 12.74 2.19
CA LEU A 430 -6.19 12.26 3.49
C LEU A 430 -5.07 12.29 4.53
N PHE A 431 -3.83 11.96 4.13
CA PHE A 431 -2.66 12.07 5.01
C PHE A 431 -2.46 13.50 5.49
N VAL A 432 -2.60 14.49 4.58
CA VAL A 432 -2.44 15.91 4.92
C VAL A 432 -3.55 16.41 5.85
N PHE A 433 -4.80 16.03 5.62
CA PHE A 433 -5.89 16.41 6.53
C PHE A 433 -5.82 15.69 7.87
N ALA A 434 -5.33 14.45 7.89
CA ALA A 434 -5.14 13.68 9.11
C ALA A 434 -4.07 14.27 10.04
N GLY A 435 -3.30 15.27 9.60
CA GLY A 435 -2.35 16.01 10.44
C GLY A 435 -2.98 16.61 11.70
N ILE A 436 -4.26 17.00 11.66
CA ILE A 436 -4.96 17.51 12.85
C ILE A 436 -5.07 16.45 13.95
N PHE A 437 -5.36 15.20 13.58
CA PHE A 437 -5.43 14.09 14.53
C PHE A 437 -4.04 13.72 15.05
N SER A 438 -3.02 13.80 14.19
CA SER A 438 -1.61 13.61 14.59
C SER A 438 -1.21 14.52 15.74
N GLY A 439 -1.44 15.82 15.59
CA GLY A 439 -1.15 16.82 16.61
C GLY A 439 -1.97 16.61 17.89
N TYR A 440 -3.26 16.31 17.74
CA TYR A 440 -4.17 16.08 18.87
C TYR A 440 -3.69 14.93 19.78
N PHE A 441 -3.47 13.74 19.21
CA PHE A 441 -3.07 12.57 19.98
C PHE A 441 -1.63 12.67 20.50
N SER A 442 -0.71 13.26 19.73
CA SER A 442 0.67 13.49 20.17
C SER A 442 0.71 14.43 21.37
N ALA A 443 0.11 15.63 21.26
CA ALA A 443 0.19 16.64 22.32
C ALA A 443 -0.50 16.19 23.61
N ARG A 444 -1.61 15.45 23.50
CA ARG A 444 -2.32 14.89 24.65
C ARG A 444 -1.51 13.81 25.38
N THR A 445 -0.88 12.92 24.62
CA THR A 445 0.01 11.88 25.16
C THR A 445 1.26 12.51 25.79
N TYR A 446 1.83 13.54 25.16
CA TYR A 446 2.98 14.29 25.67
C TYR A 446 2.67 14.99 26.99
N LYS A 447 1.50 15.62 27.12
CA LYS A 447 1.05 16.25 28.37
C LYS A 447 0.86 15.22 29.48
N THR A 448 0.38 14.03 29.12
CA THR A 448 0.21 12.90 30.04
C THR A 448 1.53 12.41 30.63
N PHE A 449 2.63 12.52 29.87
CA PHE A 449 3.98 12.25 30.37
C PHE A 449 4.61 13.40 31.18
N GLY A 450 3.87 14.49 31.43
CA GLY A 450 4.37 15.66 32.17
C GLY A 450 5.19 16.64 31.33
N GLY A 451 5.15 16.52 29.99
CA GLY A 451 5.87 17.41 29.08
C GLY A 451 5.29 18.84 29.07
N GLN A 452 6.13 19.84 29.31
CA GLN A 452 5.72 21.26 29.36
C GLN A 452 5.87 21.99 28.03
N MET A 453 6.92 21.65 27.26
CA MET A 453 7.27 22.33 26.00
C MET A 453 6.50 21.75 24.81
N TRP A 454 5.19 21.97 24.74
CA TRP A 454 4.33 21.39 23.70
C TRP A 454 4.70 21.85 22.29
N GLN A 455 5.16 23.09 22.12
CA GLN A 455 5.61 23.63 20.82
C GLN A 455 6.77 22.82 20.21
N LYS A 456 7.74 22.39 21.02
CA LYS A 456 8.83 21.52 20.56
C LYS A 456 8.31 20.15 20.12
N ASN A 457 7.35 19.61 20.86
CA ASN A 457 6.69 18.34 20.51
C ASN A 457 5.93 18.44 19.18
N VAL A 458 5.30 19.59 18.87
CA VAL A 458 4.65 19.83 17.57
C VAL A 458 5.66 19.72 16.44
N ILE A 459 6.82 20.38 16.56
CA ILE A 459 7.86 20.37 15.51
C ILE A 459 8.35 18.93 15.29
N VAL A 460 8.66 18.19 16.37
CA VAL A 460 9.09 16.79 16.27
C VAL A 460 8.00 15.92 15.62
N THR A 461 6.74 16.06 16.02
CA THR A 461 5.62 15.29 15.45
C THR A 461 5.41 15.61 13.96
N ALA A 462 5.46 16.88 13.59
CA ALA A 462 5.25 17.32 12.21
C ALA A 462 6.41 16.95 11.27
N SER A 463 7.62 16.75 11.80
CA SER A 463 8.83 16.58 10.99
C SER A 463 9.46 15.20 11.01
N LEU A 464 9.33 14.44 12.10
CA LEU A 464 10.03 13.17 12.23
C LEU A 464 9.62 12.17 11.15
N VAL A 465 8.35 11.77 11.13
CA VAL A 465 7.89 10.74 10.17
C VAL A 465 7.76 11.29 8.75
N PRO A 466 7.07 12.43 8.50
CA PRO A 466 7.00 12.98 7.15
C PRO A 466 8.37 13.36 6.57
N GLY A 467 9.26 13.92 7.40
CA GLY A 467 10.61 14.32 6.98
C GLY A 467 11.50 13.12 6.66
N LEU A 468 11.46 12.04 7.45
CA LEU A 468 12.19 10.81 7.14
C LEU A 468 11.67 10.14 5.85
N LEU A 469 10.35 10.11 5.65
CA LEU A 469 9.76 9.60 4.41
C LEU A 469 10.19 10.45 3.21
N PHE A 470 10.09 11.77 3.31
CA PHE A 470 10.52 12.68 2.24
C PHE A 470 12.01 12.55 1.95
N ALA A 471 12.87 12.51 2.97
CA ALA A 471 14.31 12.36 2.80
C ALA A 471 14.67 11.05 2.10
N THR A 472 14.01 9.95 2.48
CA THR A 472 14.23 8.64 1.84
C THR A 472 13.77 8.66 0.38
N VAL A 473 12.56 9.17 0.10
CA VAL A 473 12.05 9.30 -1.27
C VAL A 473 12.93 10.22 -2.11
N PHE A 474 13.44 11.31 -1.54
CA PHE A 474 14.36 12.22 -2.22
C PHE A 474 15.67 11.53 -2.61
N ILE A 475 16.27 10.76 -1.70
CA ILE A 475 17.48 9.97 -1.98
C ILE A 475 17.22 8.95 -3.09
N LEU A 476 16.11 8.21 -3.02
CA LEU A 476 15.73 7.26 -4.07
C LEU A 476 15.52 7.97 -5.41
N ASN A 477 14.91 9.15 -5.39
CA ASN A 477 14.71 9.95 -6.59
C ASN A 477 16.02 10.35 -7.27
N LEU A 478 17.11 10.57 -6.52
CA LEU A 478 18.43 10.83 -7.09
C LEU A 478 18.96 9.62 -7.89
N PHE A 479 18.79 8.40 -7.38
CA PHE A 479 19.19 7.18 -8.10
C PHE A 479 18.40 6.98 -9.38
N VAL A 480 17.09 7.23 -9.33
CA VAL A 480 16.19 7.10 -10.48
C VAL A 480 16.48 8.16 -11.53
N TRP A 481 16.78 9.39 -11.10
CA TRP A 481 17.12 10.50 -11.98
C TRP A 481 18.40 10.25 -12.77
N VAL A 482 19.43 9.67 -12.13
CA VAL A 482 20.68 9.28 -12.81
C VAL A 482 20.44 8.24 -13.91
N GLN A 483 19.42 7.39 -13.78
CA GLN A 483 19.05 6.38 -14.76
C GLN A 483 18.09 6.90 -15.85
N ALA A 484 17.80 8.20 -15.89
CA ALA A 484 16.86 8.84 -16.82
C ALA A 484 15.49 8.12 -16.89
N SER A 485 15.02 7.58 -15.76
CA SER A 485 13.78 6.81 -15.70
C SER A 485 12.56 7.71 -15.53
N SER A 486 11.42 7.33 -16.11
CA SER A 486 10.16 8.07 -16.02
C SER A 486 9.54 8.06 -14.62
N THR A 487 9.98 7.14 -13.75
CA THR A 487 9.61 7.13 -12.32
C THR A 487 10.26 8.29 -11.55
N ALA A 488 11.23 9.01 -12.13
CA ALA A 488 11.80 10.20 -11.51
C ALA A 488 10.72 11.27 -11.32
N LEU A 489 10.55 11.70 -10.07
CA LEU A 489 9.68 12.80 -9.72
C LEU A 489 10.28 14.10 -10.25
N PRO A 490 9.51 14.89 -11.04
CA PRO A 490 9.94 16.20 -11.47
C PRO A 490 10.26 17.09 -10.28
N PHE A 491 11.26 17.96 -10.43
CA PHE A 491 11.66 18.90 -9.38
C PHE A 491 10.51 19.77 -8.87
N GLY A 492 9.60 20.19 -9.76
CA GLY A 492 8.40 20.94 -9.40
C GLY A 492 7.46 20.17 -8.45
N THR A 493 7.32 18.86 -8.63
CA THR A 493 6.50 18.01 -7.75
C THR A 493 7.15 17.88 -6.37
N LEU A 494 8.47 17.75 -6.29
CA LEU A 494 9.18 17.73 -5.00
C LEU A 494 8.97 19.03 -4.21
N ILE A 495 9.09 20.18 -4.88
CA ILE A 495 8.78 21.47 -4.25
C ILE A 495 7.31 21.50 -3.81
N ALA A 496 6.38 21.09 -4.66
CA ALA A 496 4.96 21.10 -4.32
C ALA A 496 4.65 20.24 -3.08
N LEU A 497 5.28 19.07 -2.93
CA LEU A 497 5.15 18.23 -1.75
C LEU A 497 5.72 18.89 -0.48
N ILE A 498 6.88 19.56 -0.58
CA ILE A 498 7.43 20.34 0.53
C ILE A 498 6.49 21.49 0.92
N MET A 499 5.97 22.22 -0.06
CA MET A 499 5.05 23.33 0.20
C MET A 499 3.76 22.83 0.85
N LEU A 500 3.21 21.71 0.36
CA LEU A 500 2.04 21.06 0.96
C LEU A 500 2.31 20.64 2.42
N TRP A 501 3.51 20.11 2.69
CA TRP A 501 3.92 19.74 4.04
C TRP A 501 4.10 20.95 4.97
N LEU A 502 4.77 22.01 4.52
CA LEU A 502 5.07 23.18 5.36
C LEU A 502 3.86 24.13 5.54
N PHE A 503 3.08 24.36 4.50
CA PHE A 503 2.00 25.36 4.52
C PHE A 503 0.62 24.79 4.86
N VAL A 504 0.41 23.48 4.72
CA VAL A 504 -0.88 22.84 5.04
C VAL A 504 -0.71 21.91 6.22
N GLN A 505 0.10 20.86 6.09
CA GLN A 505 0.23 19.83 7.12
C GLN A 505 0.72 20.40 8.46
N LEU A 506 1.81 21.18 8.48
CA LEU A 506 2.41 21.68 9.72
C LEU A 506 1.44 22.59 10.53
N PRO A 507 0.74 23.58 9.91
CA PRO A 507 -0.30 24.33 10.60
C PRO A 507 -1.44 23.46 11.14
N LEU A 508 -1.87 22.44 10.39
CA LEU A 508 -2.91 21.51 10.85
C LEU A 508 -2.46 20.73 12.09
N VAL A 509 -1.21 20.23 12.11
CA VAL A 509 -0.62 19.56 13.27
C VAL A 509 -0.51 20.52 14.45
N TYR A 510 -0.16 21.78 14.22
CA TYR A 510 -0.10 22.80 15.27
C TYR A 510 -1.49 23.07 15.88
N ILE A 511 -2.52 23.24 15.06
CA ILE A 511 -3.92 23.43 15.51
C ILE A 511 -4.39 22.22 16.32
N GLY A 512 -4.16 21.01 15.82
CA GLY A 512 -4.49 19.78 16.54
C GLY A 512 -3.76 19.67 17.88
N SER A 513 -2.48 20.03 17.91
CA SER A 513 -1.66 20.00 19.12
C SER A 513 -2.11 21.04 20.14
N TRP A 514 -2.43 22.27 19.71
CA TRP A 514 -2.96 23.31 20.59
C TRP A 514 -4.30 22.87 21.20
N PHE A 515 -5.20 22.29 20.41
CA PHE A 515 -6.48 21.79 20.91
C PHE A 515 -6.29 20.62 21.90
N GLY A 516 -5.40 19.67 21.60
CA GLY A 516 -5.10 18.53 22.47
C GLY A 516 -4.44 18.95 23.78
N TYR A 517 -3.48 19.88 23.74
CA TYR A 517 -2.72 20.31 24.91
C TYR A 517 -3.50 21.28 25.80
N GLU A 518 -4.09 22.33 25.21
CA GLU A 518 -4.66 23.45 25.97
C GLU A 518 -6.11 23.19 26.37
N ARG A 519 -6.93 22.67 25.45
CA ARG A 519 -8.37 22.49 25.72
C ARG A 519 -8.71 21.17 26.41
N MET A 520 -8.12 20.06 25.97
CA MET A 520 -8.47 18.73 26.50
C MET A 520 -7.64 18.31 27.72
N GLY A 521 -6.38 18.73 27.78
CA GLY A 521 -5.49 18.38 28.88
C GLY A 521 -5.00 16.92 28.87
N ALA A 522 -4.26 16.54 29.92
CA ALA A 522 -3.70 15.20 30.05
C ALA A 522 -4.81 14.14 30.26
N TYR A 523 -4.52 12.90 29.89
CA TYR A 523 -5.36 11.78 30.32
C TYR A 523 -5.28 11.63 31.85
N THR A 524 -6.44 11.43 32.48
CA THR A 524 -6.50 11.22 33.93
C THR A 524 -6.06 9.80 34.28
N HIS A 525 -5.05 9.70 35.14
CA HIS A 525 -4.59 8.43 35.69
C HIS A 525 -5.31 8.13 37.00
N PRO A 526 -5.71 6.87 37.25
CA PRO A 526 -6.41 6.50 38.47
C PRO A 526 -5.52 6.59 39.71
N ILE A 527 -4.21 6.35 39.55
CA ILE A 527 -3.23 6.29 40.65
C ILE A 527 -2.04 7.16 40.30
N ARG A 528 -1.51 7.90 41.27
CA ARG A 528 -0.26 8.68 41.12
C ARG A 528 0.95 7.78 41.32
N ALA A 529 1.98 7.98 40.50
CA ALA A 529 3.22 7.24 40.65
C ALA A 529 3.98 7.66 41.92
N ASN A 530 4.60 6.68 42.59
CA ASN A 530 5.52 6.84 43.70
C ASN A 530 6.78 7.59 43.24
N VAL A 531 7.42 8.30 44.17
CA VAL A 531 8.62 9.09 43.87
C VAL A 531 9.81 8.17 43.56
N ILE A 532 9.99 7.12 44.35
CA ILE A 532 11.11 6.18 44.21
C ILE A 532 10.69 4.99 43.33
N PRO A 533 11.43 4.68 42.26
CA PRO A 533 11.12 3.54 41.40
C PRO A 533 11.44 2.22 42.10
N ARG A 534 10.55 1.24 42.00
CA ARG A 534 10.82 -0.15 42.40
C ARG A 534 11.90 -0.79 41.51
N GLN A 535 12.74 -1.64 42.10
CA GLN A 535 13.70 -2.46 41.37
C GLN A 535 12.99 -3.58 40.60
N ILE A 536 13.38 -3.79 39.34
CA ILE A 536 12.76 -4.80 38.46
C ILE A 536 13.52 -6.12 38.65
N PRO A 537 12.82 -7.24 38.90
CA PRO A 537 13.46 -8.55 39.03
C PRO A 537 14.06 -9.03 37.70
N ASP A 538 15.09 -9.88 37.78
CA ASP A 538 15.71 -10.48 36.60
C ASP A 538 14.71 -11.35 35.84
N GLN A 539 14.52 -11.03 34.55
CA GLN A 539 13.59 -11.74 33.69
C GLN A 539 14.22 -12.98 33.07
N ARG A 540 13.42 -14.06 32.93
CA ARG A 540 13.81 -15.28 32.22
C ARG A 540 14.14 -14.97 30.75
N TRP A 541 14.93 -15.85 30.11
CA TRP A 541 15.48 -15.61 28.76
C TRP A 541 14.42 -15.33 27.68
N TYR A 542 13.26 -15.99 27.74
CA TYR A 542 12.15 -15.80 26.78
C TYR A 542 11.34 -14.53 27.03
N LEU A 543 11.48 -13.91 28.22
CA LEU A 543 10.88 -12.62 28.57
C LEU A 543 11.77 -11.43 28.22
N LYS A 544 13.03 -11.67 27.84
CA LYS A 544 13.95 -10.63 27.35
C LYS A 544 13.36 -9.93 26.12
N SER A 545 13.67 -8.64 26.00
CA SER A 545 12.97 -7.72 25.08
C SER A 545 12.98 -8.16 23.61
N GLY A 546 14.07 -8.78 23.13
CA GLY A 546 14.21 -9.18 21.72
C GLY A 546 13.44 -10.45 21.34
N GLN A 547 13.62 -11.55 22.08
CA GLN A 547 12.98 -12.84 21.76
C GLN A 547 11.45 -12.75 21.86
N LYS A 548 10.97 -12.10 22.92
CA LYS A 548 9.54 -11.85 23.13
C LYS A 548 8.90 -11.05 22.00
N LEU A 549 9.62 -10.05 21.48
CA LEU A 549 9.16 -9.24 20.35
C LEU A 549 8.95 -10.09 19.09
N LEU A 550 9.91 -10.96 18.77
CA LEU A 550 9.83 -11.85 17.61
C LEU A 550 8.68 -12.86 17.74
N VAL A 551 8.52 -13.48 18.91
CA VAL A 551 7.44 -14.45 19.15
C VAL A 551 6.07 -13.79 19.08
N ALA A 552 5.90 -12.61 19.70
CA ALA A 552 4.64 -11.88 19.67
C ALA A 552 4.26 -11.46 18.24
N GLY A 553 5.23 -11.00 17.44
CA GLY A 553 5.00 -10.55 16.07
C GLY A 553 4.66 -11.65 15.08
N PHE A 554 4.96 -12.92 15.40
CA PHE A 554 4.70 -14.05 14.53
C PHE A 554 3.19 -14.33 14.38
N VAL A 555 2.42 -14.11 15.44
CA VAL A 555 0.97 -14.38 15.44
C VAL A 555 0.21 -13.45 14.47
N PRO A 556 0.34 -12.10 14.55
CA PRO A 556 -0.29 -11.23 13.57
C PRO A 556 0.24 -11.44 12.14
N PHE A 557 1.49 -11.89 11.98
CA PHE A 557 2.05 -12.24 10.68
C PHE A 557 1.33 -13.43 10.03
N ILE A 558 1.06 -14.51 10.78
CA ILE A 558 0.31 -15.66 10.27
C ILE A 558 -1.09 -15.25 9.80
N VAL A 559 -1.75 -14.37 10.55
CA VAL A 559 -3.11 -13.87 10.26
C VAL A 559 -3.18 -13.13 8.92
N ILE A 560 -2.12 -12.43 8.53
CA ILE A 560 -2.07 -11.67 7.27
C ILE A 560 -1.30 -12.38 6.17
N PHE A 561 -0.66 -13.51 6.45
CA PHE A 561 0.33 -14.14 5.56
C PHE A 561 -0.22 -14.40 4.16
N VAL A 562 -1.41 -15.01 4.05
CA VAL A 562 -2.01 -15.34 2.75
C VAL A 562 -2.31 -14.07 1.96
N GLU A 563 -2.84 -13.04 2.63
CA GLU A 563 -3.17 -11.80 1.94
C GLU A 563 -1.94 -11.01 1.54
N LEU A 564 -0.90 -11.04 2.36
CA LEU A 564 0.42 -10.51 2.02
C LEU A 564 0.97 -11.19 0.75
N MET A 565 0.77 -12.50 0.57
CA MET A 565 1.21 -13.18 -0.67
C MET A 565 0.50 -12.60 -1.91
N PHE A 566 -0.80 -12.35 -1.84
CA PHE A 566 -1.56 -11.77 -2.94
C PHE A 566 -1.15 -10.32 -3.22
N VAL A 567 -0.96 -9.52 -2.17
CA VAL A 567 -0.48 -8.14 -2.30
C VAL A 567 0.92 -8.10 -2.92
N VAL A 568 1.84 -8.97 -2.49
CA VAL A 568 3.19 -9.06 -3.06
C VAL A 568 3.15 -9.52 -4.51
N LYS A 569 2.29 -10.50 -4.84
CA LYS A 569 2.11 -10.98 -6.21
C LYS A 569 1.64 -9.85 -7.11
N SER A 570 0.61 -9.10 -6.74
CA SER A 570 0.07 -8.01 -7.58
C SER A 570 0.95 -6.76 -7.63
N LEU A 571 1.72 -6.45 -6.57
CA LEU A 571 2.55 -5.24 -6.54
C LEU A 571 3.91 -5.43 -7.21
N TRP A 572 4.54 -6.59 -7.02
CA TRP A 572 5.93 -6.80 -7.42
C TRP A 572 6.14 -7.89 -8.47
N VAL A 573 5.30 -8.94 -8.49
CA VAL A 573 5.51 -10.08 -9.40
C VAL A 573 4.78 -9.87 -10.72
N ASP A 574 3.48 -9.61 -10.69
CA ASP A 574 2.63 -9.46 -11.86
C ASP A 574 2.15 -8.00 -11.97
N LYS A 575 3.01 -7.10 -12.47
CA LYS A 575 2.71 -5.66 -12.57
C LYS A 575 1.54 -5.36 -13.51
N THR A 576 1.14 -6.34 -14.34
CA THR A 576 0.05 -6.30 -15.31
C THR A 576 -1.34 -6.53 -14.68
N THR A 577 -1.43 -7.06 -13.45
CA THR A 577 -2.69 -7.42 -12.80
C THR A 577 -3.08 -6.39 -11.76
N TYR A 578 -4.15 -5.65 -12.01
CA TYR A 578 -4.68 -4.69 -11.05
C TYR A 578 -5.32 -5.44 -9.86
N TYR A 579 -4.83 -5.18 -8.65
CA TYR A 579 -5.43 -5.71 -7.43
C TYR A 579 -6.79 -5.03 -7.18
N TYR A 580 -7.89 -5.79 -7.23
CA TYR A 580 -9.25 -5.27 -7.10
C TYR A 580 -10.00 -5.76 -5.84
N ALA A 581 -9.36 -6.54 -4.96
CA ALA A 581 -10.00 -7.11 -3.77
C ALA A 581 -10.02 -6.16 -2.55
N PHE A 582 -10.36 -4.88 -2.74
CA PHE A 582 -10.41 -3.88 -1.65
C PHE A 582 -11.36 -4.27 -0.51
N GLY A 583 -12.48 -4.95 -0.82
CA GLY A 583 -13.40 -5.48 0.20
C GLY A 583 -12.74 -6.53 1.09
N PHE A 584 -11.96 -7.42 0.49
CA PHE A 584 -11.19 -8.44 1.21
C PHE A 584 -10.11 -7.81 2.09
N THR A 585 -9.34 -6.85 1.53
CA THR A 585 -8.33 -6.10 2.29
C THR A 585 -8.94 -5.41 3.51
N GLY A 586 -10.16 -4.86 3.38
CA GLY A 586 -10.88 -4.23 4.48
C GLY A 586 -11.16 -5.19 5.63
N VAL A 587 -11.68 -6.39 5.33
CA VAL A 587 -11.94 -7.43 6.35
C VAL A 587 -10.65 -7.89 7.02
N VAL A 588 -9.61 -8.17 6.24
CA VAL A 588 -8.31 -8.60 6.78
C VAL A 588 -7.67 -7.49 7.63
N SER A 589 -7.83 -6.23 7.26
CA SER A 589 -7.32 -5.10 8.05
C SER A 589 -7.99 -5.01 9.43
N VAL A 590 -9.30 -5.29 9.51
CA VAL A 590 -10.03 -5.36 10.79
C VAL A 590 -9.54 -6.55 11.63
N LEU A 591 -9.41 -7.73 11.04
CA LEU A 591 -8.89 -8.91 11.73
C LEU A 591 -7.45 -8.71 12.23
N LEU A 592 -6.61 -8.05 11.43
CA LEU A 592 -5.27 -7.67 11.84
C LEU A 592 -5.32 -6.71 13.04
N ALA A 593 -6.16 -5.68 13.01
CA ALA A 593 -6.27 -4.75 14.13
C ALA A 593 -6.67 -5.46 15.43
N VAL A 594 -7.67 -6.36 15.36
CA VAL A 594 -8.11 -7.16 16.53
C VAL A 594 -6.98 -8.06 17.04
N THR A 595 -6.31 -8.79 16.16
CA THR A 595 -5.22 -9.70 16.57
C THR A 595 -4.02 -8.95 17.15
N VAL A 596 -3.66 -7.79 16.60
CA VAL A 596 -2.63 -6.90 17.17
C VAL A 596 -3.04 -6.41 18.57
N ILE A 597 -4.31 -6.05 18.76
CA ILE A 597 -4.84 -5.67 20.08
C ILE A 597 -4.65 -6.83 21.06
N GLU A 598 -5.16 -8.01 20.73
CA GLU A 598 -5.14 -9.18 21.62
C GLU A 598 -3.72 -9.60 22.00
N VAL A 599 -2.83 -9.72 21.02
CA VAL A 599 -1.41 -10.06 21.25
C VAL A 599 -0.75 -9.02 22.15
N THR A 600 -1.02 -7.73 21.92
CA THR A 600 -0.46 -6.66 22.75
C THR A 600 -1.01 -6.70 24.18
N LEU A 601 -2.30 -7.00 24.37
CA LEU A 601 -2.90 -7.13 25.70
C LEU A 601 -2.31 -8.30 26.48
N VAL A 602 -2.23 -9.48 25.85
CA VAL A 602 -1.65 -10.69 26.45
C VAL A 602 -0.19 -10.43 26.86
N ALA A 603 0.62 -9.88 25.95
CA ALA A 603 2.02 -9.63 26.23
C ALA A 603 2.25 -8.51 27.26
N THR A 604 1.38 -7.49 27.30
CA THR A 604 1.42 -6.45 28.33
C THR A 604 1.02 -7.01 29.70
N TYR A 605 0.01 -7.88 29.76
CA TYR A 605 -0.39 -8.55 31.00
C TYR A 605 0.73 -9.42 31.56
N PHE A 606 1.36 -10.28 30.73
CA PHE A 606 2.50 -11.07 31.18
C PHE A 606 3.70 -10.22 31.64
N LEU A 607 3.94 -9.07 31.00
CA LEU A 607 4.98 -8.13 31.45
C LEU A 607 4.67 -7.59 32.85
N LEU A 608 3.42 -7.19 33.10
CA LEU A 608 2.98 -6.69 34.40
C LEU A 608 3.02 -7.78 35.48
N CYS A 609 2.62 -9.02 35.14
CA CYS A 609 2.77 -10.17 36.04
C CYS A 609 4.24 -10.44 36.40
N SER A 610 5.17 -10.10 35.51
CA SER A 610 6.62 -10.20 35.73
C SER A 610 7.21 -9.00 36.47
N GLU A 611 6.37 -8.22 37.18
CA GLU A 611 6.74 -7.03 37.95
C GLU A 611 7.49 -5.94 37.15
N ASN A 612 7.28 -5.85 35.83
CA ASN A 612 7.93 -4.84 35.00
C ASN A 612 6.94 -3.77 34.54
N TYR A 613 7.15 -2.54 35.02
CA TYR A 613 6.30 -1.39 34.70
C TYR A 613 6.66 -0.66 33.39
N HIS A 614 7.69 -1.09 32.65
CA HIS A 614 8.12 -0.46 31.37
C HIS A 614 7.24 -0.88 30.18
N TRP A 615 5.92 -0.83 30.32
CA TRP A 615 4.97 -1.30 29.32
C TRP A 615 4.76 -0.31 28.15
N TRP A 616 5.09 0.97 28.32
CA TRP A 616 4.83 2.02 27.31
C TRP A 616 5.49 1.74 25.94
N TRP A 617 6.82 1.66 25.90
CA TRP A 617 7.56 1.34 24.67
C TRP A 617 7.36 -0.10 24.24
N HIS A 618 7.19 -0.99 25.22
CA HIS A 618 7.03 -2.41 24.98
C HIS A 618 5.73 -2.71 24.22
N SER A 619 4.60 -2.12 24.63
CA SER A 619 3.32 -2.28 23.94
C SER A 619 3.35 -1.74 22.51
N PHE A 620 4.00 -0.58 22.30
CA PHE A 620 4.22 -0.03 20.97
C PHE A 620 5.09 -0.95 20.09
N ALA A 621 6.19 -1.46 20.64
CA ALA A 621 7.09 -2.35 19.91
C ALA A 621 6.41 -3.68 19.56
N ILE A 622 5.67 -4.30 20.48
CA ILE A 622 4.93 -5.54 20.22
C ILE A 622 3.89 -5.34 19.13
N GLY A 623 3.12 -4.26 19.17
CA GLY A 623 2.15 -3.97 18.11
C GLY A 623 2.83 -3.90 16.73
N GLY A 624 4.00 -3.26 16.64
CA GLY A 624 4.78 -3.11 15.41
C GLY A 624 5.65 -4.32 15.03
N SER A 625 5.78 -5.34 15.88
CA SER A 625 6.76 -6.42 15.73
C SER A 625 6.52 -7.33 14.52
N SER A 626 5.27 -7.46 14.08
CA SER A 626 4.91 -8.25 12.89
C SER A 626 5.57 -7.71 11.61
N SER A 627 5.96 -6.44 11.58
CA SER A 627 6.68 -5.83 10.45
C SER A 627 8.03 -6.50 10.15
N VAL A 628 8.70 -7.06 11.17
CA VAL A 628 9.98 -7.76 11.01
C VAL A 628 9.79 -9.05 10.21
N TRP A 629 8.70 -9.77 10.47
CA TRP A 629 8.34 -10.99 9.73
C TRP A 629 7.90 -10.67 8.30
N VAL A 630 7.12 -9.60 8.12
CA VAL A 630 6.74 -9.10 6.78
C VAL A 630 7.99 -8.75 5.98
N TYR A 631 8.94 -8.01 6.55
CA TYR A 631 10.18 -7.67 5.87
C TYR A 631 11.01 -8.91 5.55
N GLY A 632 11.15 -9.86 6.49
CA GLY A 632 11.82 -11.13 6.24
C GLY A 632 11.20 -11.93 5.09
N TYR A 633 9.87 -11.93 4.98
CA TYR A 633 9.16 -12.54 3.86
C TYR A 633 9.44 -11.81 2.53
N LEU A 634 9.50 -10.49 2.52
CA LEU A 634 9.87 -9.72 1.32
C LEU A 634 11.30 -10.03 0.86
N VAL A 635 12.26 -10.18 1.80
CA VAL A 635 13.62 -10.62 1.49
C VAL A 635 13.62 -12.03 0.91
N TYR A 636 12.84 -12.95 1.48
CA TYR A 636 12.70 -14.30 0.95
C TYR A 636 12.13 -14.30 -0.49
N CYS A 637 11.09 -13.51 -0.74
CA CYS A 637 10.51 -13.34 -2.08
C CYS A 637 11.53 -12.78 -3.07
N TYR A 638 12.33 -11.81 -2.66
CA TYR A 638 13.38 -11.22 -3.49
C TYR A 638 14.35 -12.27 -4.03
N PHE A 639 14.78 -13.24 -3.22
CA PHE A 639 15.73 -14.26 -3.65
C PHE A 639 15.11 -15.48 -4.33
N THR A 640 13.82 -15.76 -4.11
CA THR A 640 13.19 -17.03 -4.55
C THR A 640 12.12 -16.88 -5.63
N LYS A 641 11.49 -15.71 -5.71
CA LYS A 641 10.34 -15.46 -6.59
C LYS A 641 10.58 -14.32 -7.56
N LEU A 642 11.28 -13.27 -7.12
CA LEU A 642 11.54 -12.11 -7.96
C LEU A 642 12.85 -12.28 -8.71
N HIS A 643 12.81 -12.03 -10.02
CA HIS A 643 13.98 -12.02 -10.89
C HIS A 643 14.43 -10.57 -11.16
N ILE A 644 14.56 -9.76 -10.10
CA ILE A 644 14.98 -8.36 -10.29
C ILE A 644 16.46 -8.29 -10.69
N ALA A 645 16.73 -7.71 -11.85
CA ALA A 645 18.07 -7.46 -12.35
C ALA A 645 18.46 -5.98 -12.12
N GLY A 646 19.74 -5.78 -11.76
CA GLY A 646 20.34 -4.46 -11.63
C GLY A 646 20.38 -3.88 -10.21
N PHE A 647 21.46 -3.17 -9.92
CA PHE A 647 21.73 -2.60 -8.60
C PHE A 647 20.68 -1.57 -8.18
N VAL A 648 20.31 -0.65 -9.07
CA VAL A 648 19.35 0.43 -8.77
C VAL A 648 17.96 -0.14 -8.45
N SER A 649 17.48 -1.10 -9.24
CA SER A 649 16.21 -1.79 -9.01
C SER A 649 16.20 -2.53 -7.66
N SER A 650 17.32 -3.17 -7.30
CA SER A 650 17.49 -3.82 -5.99
C SER A 650 17.38 -2.83 -4.83
N VAL A 651 18.08 -1.69 -4.92
CA VAL A 651 18.04 -0.63 -3.91
C VAL A 651 16.63 -0.06 -3.76
N LEU A 652 15.94 0.19 -4.87
CA LEU A 652 14.55 0.67 -4.86
C LEU A 652 13.62 -0.33 -4.17
N PHE A 653 13.73 -1.62 -4.50
CA PHE A 653 12.93 -2.68 -3.87
C PHE A 653 13.11 -2.71 -2.35
N PHE A 654 14.35 -2.79 -1.86
CA PHE A 654 14.61 -2.87 -0.42
C PHE A 654 14.21 -1.59 0.32
N ALA A 655 14.42 -0.42 -0.28
CA ALA A 655 14.08 0.85 0.35
C ALA A 655 12.55 1.08 0.41
N TYR A 656 11.82 0.83 -0.68
CA TYR A 656 10.35 0.90 -0.66
C TYR A 656 9.74 -0.15 0.27
N SER A 657 10.28 -1.37 0.29
CA SER A 657 9.86 -2.43 1.22
C SER A 657 10.10 -2.03 2.68
N PHE A 658 11.24 -1.40 2.98
CA PHE A 658 11.53 -0.89 4.32
C PHE A 658 10.57 0.23 4.73
N ILE A 659 10.29 1.19 3.84
CA ILE A 659 9.30 2.24 4.08
C ILE A 659 7.92 1.63 4.37
N ALA A 660 7.47 0.68 3.56
CA ALA A 660 6.18 0.01 3.74
C ALA A 660 6.10 -0.69 5.10
N CYS A 661 7.15 -1.42 5.49
CA CYS A 661 7.23 -2.09 6.79
C CYS A 661 7.28 -1.10 7.96
N ALA A 662 7.98 0.02 7.82
CA ALA A 662 8.05 1.06 8.85
C ALA A 662 6.69 1.76 9.07
N VAL A 663 5.98 2.09 7.98
CA VAL A 663 4.61 2.64 8.03
C VAL A 663 3.65 1.64 8.67
N TYR A 664 3.74 0.37 8.29
CA TYR A 664 2.97 -0.72 8.88
C TYR A 664 3.26 -0.90 10.37
N ALA A 665 4.53 -0.87 10.79
CA ALA A 665 4.96 -0.95 12.19
C ALA A 665 4.43 0.22 13.02
N LEU A 666 4.43 1.43 12.45
CA LEU A 666 3.93 2.62 13.13
C LEU A 666 2.40 2.56 13.33
N LEU A 667 1.68 2.05 12.34
CA LEU A 667 0.23 1.87 12.39
C LEU A 667 -0.16 0.83 13.44
N THR A 668 0.38 -0.38 13.33
CA THR A 668 0.09 -1.50 14.25
C THR A 668 0.64 -1.25 15.66
N GLY A 669 1.80 -0.63 15.79
CA GLY A 669 2.36 -0.20 17.08
C GLY A 669 1.49 0.81 17.80
N THR A 670 0.87 1.75 17.07
CA THR A 670 -0.05 2.73 17.66
C THR A 670 -1.35 2.08 18.13
N VAL A 671 -1.91 1.14 17.36
CA VAL A 671 -3.08 0.34 17.78
C VAL A 671 -2.76 -0.44 19.06
N GLY A 672 -1.62 -1.13 19.10
CA GLY A 672 -1.17 -1.87 20.27
C GLY A 672 -0.98 -0.97 21.50
N PHE A 673 -0.32 0.17 21.34
CA PHE A 673 -0.11 1.14 22.42
C PHE A 673 -1.42 1.66 23.01
N LEU A 674 -2.37 2.09 22.16
CA LEU A 674 -3.65 2.62 22.63
C LEU A 674 -4.49 1.56 23.34
N ALA A 675 -4.50 0.32 22.84
CA ALA A 675 -5.17 -0.79 23.48
C ALA A 675 -4.56 -1.12 24.85
N ALA A 676 -3.23 -1.22 24.93
CA ALA A 676 -2.52 -1.43 26.18
C ALA A 676 -2.80 -0.29 27.17
N TYR A 677 -2.80 0.96 26.71
CA TYR A 677 -3.09 2.13 27.54
C TYR A 677 -4.50 2.05 28.17
N ILE A 678 -5.51 1.74 27.36
CA ILE A 678 -6.90 1.59 27.84
C ILE A 678 -7.00 0.43 28.83
N PHE A 679 -6.38 -0.70 28.52
CA PHE A 679 -6.36 -1.88 29.37
C PHE A 679 -5.72 -1.64 30.73
N VAL A 680 -4.52 -1.05 30.75
CA VAL A 680 -3.80 -0.70 31.99
C VAL A 680 -4.63 0.28 32.81
N ARG A 681 -5.22 1.32 32.19
CA ARG A 681 -6.08 2.26 32.91
C ARG A 681 -7.30 1.59 33.53
N ASN A 682 -7.91 0.65 32.82
CA ASN A 682 -9.09 -0.06 33.31
C ASN A 682 -8.74 -1.02 34.46
N ILE A 683 -7.65 -1.77 34.36
CA ILE A 683 -7.21 -2.69 35.41
C ILE A 683 -6.84 -1.96 36.69
N TYR A 684 -6.01 -0.92 36.61
CA TYR A 684 -5.59 -0.17 37.81
C TYR A 684 -6.64 0.83 38.30
N GLY A 685 -7.62 1.22 37.46
CA GLY A 685 -8.78 1.99 37.89
C GLY A 685 -9.79 1.16 38.69
N ALA A 686 -9.80 -0.16 38.51
CA ALA A 686 -10.62 -1.06 39.32
C ALA A 686 -10.04 -1.31 40.72
N ILE A 687 -8.72 -1.15 40.90
CA ILE A 687 -8.08 -1.27 42.21
C ILE A 687 -8.42 -0.02 43.03
N LYS A 688 -9.32 -0.17 44.02
CA LYS A 688 -9.50 0.83 45.07
C LYS A 688 -8.36 0.67 46.08
N VAL A 689 -7.37 1.54 46.00
CA VAL A 689 -6.37 1.71 47.06
C VAL A 689 -6.83 2.91 47.89
N ASP A 690 -7.55 2.64 48.98
CA ASP A 690 -7.88 3.65 50.01
C ASP A 690 -6.73 3.77 51.02
#